data_AF-A0A374UWR1-F1
#
_entry.id   AF-A0A374UWR1-F1
#
_cell.length_a   1.000
_cell.length_b   1.000
_cell.length_c   1.000
_cell.angle_alpha   90.00
_cell.angle_beta   90.00
_cell.angle_gamma   90.00
#
_symmetry.space_group_name_H-M   'P 1'
#
loop_
_entity.id
_entity.type
_entity.pdbx_description
1 polymer ?
#
loop_
_entity_poly.entity_id
_entity_poly.type
_entity_poly.pdbx_seq_one_letter_code
_entity_poly.pdbx_strand_id
1 'polypeptide(L)'
;MNMKYTVLTVLASLIVLLTGCSNDEIGMGDYNRQSTCVSVSTDASTHTRTNPAEITRYAMEVYKDENCTTAANVFGHGDAATYKAQSDNGEFYMTLDKEQSYYCLFWADNGEYTIDDLKAVTSGTDKQVTEAYHGKSSISGTEKEVSVTLKRAVAKLTLEESGALAAGTLKVAYAHKTQFNVATAKTIGTETAQSKEMTVSETGGGAIGGTVLLLADAGEATLHNFEFTYTTAGGSARPAFTVSNVPLRANYITGIKGHFSGNTAYSFEVTCEDTWNTPDNKFPQPTDKMTFVIDLTNTNYSTSFTLPFYPGLETGDYILTVDWGDNSELMTIAPHTTLDLDLLTHAYTDRQEYTITIASSQDDATKVQMPRFRTTSNENSNEKLKAMTSPILNTGMTSFSSCFQYCTSLTTIPENLFEKNTGVTSFSYCFLSCTSLTAIPEKLFATNTEATNFSYCFENCISLTAIPETLFATNTEATNFSYCFKSCISLTTIPQKLFAANTEATDFSFCFNNCSGLTMIPATLFAANTKATDFSSCFQYCTSLTAIPETLFATNTEATNFSYCFSQCKTLTEIPATLFAANTKATDFKSCFVNCNQLTTIPGTLFEKNTEVTYFNECFSQCSKLTTIPEKLFTASTKATDFNKCFYQCKVLTTIPGTLFATNTQAADFSKCFSYCNELTEIPAGLFKKNTEATNFSECFYECTKAKLNANIFCDETTEKATRFQGVGKIDFTSCFKDCATYSVTGFDAGTAPALWTYTYGSEPNTSSCFYGIGAVGNKGDIADSWKGSPN
;
A
#
# COMPACT_ATOMS: atom_id res chain seq x y z
N MET A 1 53.90 26.60 -27.29
CA MET A 1 54.48 26.07 -28.55
C MET A 1 53.32 25.50 -29.35
N ASN A 2 52.91 25.96 -30.52
CA ASN A 2 53.49 26.87 -31.49
C ASN A 2 52.39 27.77 -32.07
N MET A 3 52.79 29.01 -32.33
CA MET A 3 52.01 30.14 -32.82
C MET A 3 52.33 30.31 -34.32
N LYS A 4 51.35 30.83 -35.07
CA LYS A 4 51.41 31.40 -36.44
C LYS A 4 50.79 30.57 -37.57
N TYR A 5 50.23 31.33 -38.51
CA TYR A 5 49.49 31.02 -39.75
C TYR A 5 47.95 30.96 -39.55
N THR A 6 47.13 31.85 -40.10
CA THR A 6 47.34 32.93 -41.09
C THR A 6 46.18 33.92 -41.02
N VAL A 7 46.50 35.19 -40.78
CA VAL A 7 45.72 36.37 -41.17
C VAL A 7 45.95 36.55 -42.67
N LEU A 8 44.94 36.35 -43.53
CA LEU A 8 44.78 36.94 -44.88
C LEU A 8 43.57 36.31 -45.60
N THR A 9 42.36 36.85 -45.38
CA THR A 9 41.21 36.79 -46.33
C THR A 9 40.05 37.64 -45.80
N VAL A 10 40.31 38.93 -45.54
CA VAL A 10 39.26 39.96 -45.41
C VAL A 10 39.73 41.16 -46.21
N LEU A 11 39.58 41.09 -47.53
CA LEU A 11 39.76 42.18 -48.50
C LEU A 11 39.48 41.64 -49.90
N ALA A 12 38.22 41.58 -50.30
CA ALA A 12 37.75 41.66 -51.69
C ALA A 12 36.26 41.27 -51.80
N SER A 13 35.34 42.13 -51.33
CA SER A 13 33.97 42.25 -51.86
C SER A 13 33.16 43.30 -51.08
N LEU A 14 33.51 44.59 -51.24
CA LEU A 14 32.56 45.69 -51.04
C LEU A 14 33.02 46.91 -51.85
N ILE A 15 33.05 46.73 -53.17
CA ILE A 15 32.99 47.84 -54.13
C ILE A 15 31.69 47.62 -54.88
N VAL A 16 30.69 48.44 -54.58
CA VAL A 16 29.59 48.94 -55.44
C VAL A 16 28.52 49.50 -54.49
N LEU A 17 28.09 50.74 -54.76
CA LEU A 17 27.13 51.59 -54.01
C LEU A 17 27.72 52.59 -52.99
N LEU A 18 28.78 53.31 -53.39
CA LEU A 18 29.01 54.70 -52.98
C LEU A 18 28.82 55.59 -54.22
N THR A 19 27.57 55.77 -54.64
CA THR A 19 27.18 56.78 -55.64
C THR A 19 25.86 57.39 -55.19
N GLY A 20 25.97 58.41 -54.34
CA GLY A 20 24.82 59.14 -53.81
C GLY A 20 25.21 60.24 -52.82
N CYS A 21 26.42 60.78 -52.89
CA CYS A 21 26.74 62.04 -52.25
C CYS A 21 26.70 63.13 -53.33
N SER A 22 25.53 63.71 -53.56
CA SER A 22 25.43 65.03 -54.15
C SER A 22 25.94 66.03 -53.10
N ASN A 23 27.07 66.64 -53.41
CA ASN A 23 27.52 67.86 -52.74
C ASN A 23 26.53 68.97 -53.09
N ASP A 24 25.53 69.19 -52.23
CA ASP A 24 24.78 70.43 -52.21
C ASP A 24 25.03 71.13 -50.86
N GLU A 25 25.57 72.34 -50.99
CA GLU A 25 25.55 73.48 -50.07
C GLU A 25 25.61 73.21 -48.55
N ILE A 26 26.79 73.48 -47.99
CA ILE A 26 26.99 73.68 -46.54
C ILE A 26 26.27 74.97 -46.13
N GLY A 27 24.98 74.85 -45.84
CA GLY A 27 24.24 75.79 -45.02
C GLY A 27 24.63 75.60 -43.55
N MET A 28 25.09 76.67 -42.90
CA MET A 28 25.40 76.71 -41.48
C MET A 28 24.16 76.35 -40.63
N GLY A 29 24.19 75.21 -39.93
CA GLY A 29 23.33 74.97 -38.76
C GLY A 29 22.85 73.53 -38.54
N ASP A 30 23.71 72.60 -38.08
CA ASP A 30 23.24 71.35 -37.43
C ASP A 30 24.34 70.59 -36.64
N TYR A 31 25.16 71.28 -35.83
CA TYR A 31 26.25 70.62 -35.08
C TYR A 31 25.77 69.62 -34.00
N ASN A 32 24.49 69.67 -33.62
CA ASN A 32 23.90 68.83 -32.57
C ASN A 32 23.31 67.50 -33.07
N ARG A 33 23.50 67.12 -34.35
CA ARG A 33 23.01 65.83 -34.88
C ARG A 33 24.10 64.77 -35.10
N GLN A 34 23.75 63.50 -34.92
CA GLN A 34 24.61 62.32 -35.08
C GLN A 34 23.91 61.25 -35.93
N SER A 35 24.55 60.80 -37.02
CA SER A 35 24.08 59.62 -37.76
C SER A 35 24.47 58.34 -37.02
N THR A 36 23.50 57.48 -36.77
CA THR A 36 23.64 56.25 -35.98
C THR A 36 23.16 55.06 -36.81
N CYS A 37 23.96 54.00 -36.87
CA CYS A 37 23.55 52.69 -37.39
C CYS A 37 23.20 51.77 -36.22
N VAL A 38 22.03 51.14 -36.27
CA VAL A 38 21.60 50.12 -35.32
C VAL A 38 21.52 48.79 -36.06
N SER A 39 22.36 47.84 -35.65
CA SER A 39 22.39 46.49 -36.18
C SER A 39 21.65 45.56 -35.21
N VAL A 40 20.60 44.92 -35.68
CA VAL A 40 19.75 44.04 -34.90
C VAL A 40 20.06 42.59 -35.26
N SER A 41 20.31 41.77 -34.25
CA SER A 41 20.47 40.32 -34.38
C SER A 41 19.47 39.59 -33.50
N THR A 42 19.20 38.31 -33.79
CA THR A 42 18.43 37.44 -32.90
C THR A 42 19.39 36.58 -32.07
N ASP A 43 19.03 36.28 -30.82
CA ASP A 43 19.86 35.44 -29.96
C ASP A 43 20.00 34.03 -30.55
N ALA A 44 21.24 33.61 -30.78
CA ALA A 44 21.61 32.31 -31.34
C ALA A 44 22.24 31.35 -30.29
N SER A 45 22.30 31.72 -29.02
CA SER A 45 23.05 30.96 -28.02
C SER A 45 22.24 29.89 -27.26
N THR A 46 22.61 28.61 -27.51
CA THR A 46 22.48 27.38 -26.66
C THR A 46 21.07 26.90 -26.28
N HIS A 47 20.55 25.68 -26.54
CA HIS A 47 21.04 24.38 -27.02
C HIS A 47 19.92 23.64 -27.81
N THR A 48 20.30 22.87 -28.82
CA THR A 48 19.48 21.96 -29.64
C THR A 48 18.36 22.59 -30.50
N ARG A 49 18.60 22.67 -31.81
CA ARG A 49 17.72 22.22 -32.92
C ARG A 49 17.96 23.09 -34.17
N THR A 50 17.80 22.44 -35.31
CA THR A 50 17.95 22.84 -36.72
C THR A 50 17.63 24.32 -37.01
N ASN A 51 18.47 24.96 -37.84
CA ASN A 51 18.37 26.34 -38.33
C ASN A 51 16.92 26.89 -38.27
N PRO A 52 16.62 27.93 -37.48
CA PRO A 52 15.35 28.64 -37.67
C PRO A 52 15.29 29.09 -39.13
N ALA A 53 14.08 29.08 -39.71
CA ALA A 53 13.85 29.75 -40.99
C ALA A 53 14.41 31.18 -40.87
N GLU A 54 15.17 31.63 -41.88
CA GLU A 54 15.78 32.97 -41.87
C GLU A 54 14.72 34.02 -41.54
N ILE A 55 14.95 34.81 -40.50
CA ILE A 55 14.12 35.96 -40.17
C ILE A 55 14.25 36.96 -41.30
N THR A 56 13.14 37.26 -41.96
CA THR A 56 13.12 38.08 -43.18
C THR A 56 12.65 39.52 -42.95
N ARG A 57 12.09 39.83 -41.78
CA ARG A 57 11.56 41.18 -41.48
C ARG A 57 11.94 41.64 -40.08
N TYR A 58 12.53 42.83 -40.01
CA TYR A 58 12.86 43.55 -38.78
C TYR A 58 12.09 44.88 -38.77
N ALA A 59 11.61 45.28 -37.59
CA ALA A 59 10.92 46.54 -37.38
C ALA A 59 11.44 47.27 -36.14
N MET A 60 11.45 48.59 -36.21
CA MET A 60 11.93 49.46 -35.14
C MET A 60 10.98 50.64 -34.95
N GLU A 61 10.66 50.96 -33.70
CA GLU A 61 9.97 52.19 -33.29
C GLU A 61 10.83 52.96 -32.29
N VAL A 62 10.94 54.29 -32.45
CA VAL A 62 11.84 55.14 -31.65
C VAL A 62 11.08 56.22 -30.90
N TYR A 63 11.41 56.41 -29.62
CA TYR A 63 10.73 57.32 -28.71
C TYR A 63 11.72 58.19 -27.93
N LYS A 64 11.25 59.36 -27.46
CA LYS A 64 12.05 60.30 -26.65
C LYS A 64 12.03 60.00 -25.16
N ASP A 65 11.12 59.15 -24.71
CA ASP A 65 10.90 58.81 -23.30
C ASP A 65 10.90 57.30 -23.06
N GLU A 66 11.28 56.90 -21.85
CA GLU A 66 11.43 55.50 -21.44
C GLU A 66 10.13 54.69 -21.52
N ASN A 67 9.00 55.36 -21.30
CA ASN A 67 7.67 54.74 -21.39
C ASN A 67 7.17 54.63 -22.84
N CYS A 68 7.99 55.04 -23.81
CA CYS A 68 7.71 54.98 -25.24
C CYS A 68 6.41 55.72 -25.62
N THR A 69 6.12 56.87 -25.03
CA THR A 69 4.87 57.63 -25.28
C THR A 69 5.00 58.70 -26.36
N THR A 70 6.19 59.27 -26.51
CA THR A 70 6.50 60.41 -27.38
C THR A 70 7.36 59.97 -28.55
N ALA A 71 6.77 59.87 -29.74
CA ALA A 71 7.45 59.46 -30.96
C ALA A 71 8.66 60.36 -31.29
N ALA A 72 9.75 59.74 -31.74
CA ALA A 72 10.96 60.41 -32.18
C ALA A 72 11.14 60.22 -33.70
N ASN A 73 10.84 61.26 -34.49
CA ASN A 73 10.93 61.21 -35.95
C ASN A 73 12.39 61.28 -36.42
N VAL A 74 13.13 60.18 -36.30
CA VAL A 74 14.59 60.08 -36.52
C VAL A 74 14.97 59.42 -37.85
N PHE A 75 14.00 58.87 -38.57
CA PHE A 75 14.20 58.26 -39.89
C PHE A 75 13.76 59.23 -40.99
N GLY A 76 14.67 59.68 -41.85
CA GLY A 76 14.39 60.67 -42.92
C GLY A 76 14.65 62.13 -42.50
N HIS A 77 14.29 63.09 -43.36
CA HIS A 77 14.51 64.54 -43.13
C HIS A 77 13.24 65.35 -43.47
N GLY A 78 12.98 66.43 -42.72
CA GLY A 78 11.83 67.31 -42.94
C GLY A 78 10.48 66.65 -42.63
N ASP A 79 9.43 67.00 -43.40
CA ASP A 79 8.06 66.49 -43.23
C ASP A 79 7.92 64.97 -43.51
N ALA A 80 8.95 64.34 -44.06
CA ALA A 80 9.01 62.89 -44.31
C ALA A 80 9.60 62.09 -43.12
N ALA A 81 10.01 62.76 -42.04
CA ALA A 81 10.63 62.09 -40.90
C ALA A 81 9.63 61.21 -40.14
N THR A 82 9.96 59.93 -39.93
CA THR A 82 9.12 58.97 -39.21
C THR A 82 9.85 58.45 -37.98
N TYR A 83 9.09 57.91 -37.03
CA TYR A 83 9.61 57.22 -35.86
C TYR A 83 9.62 55.69 -35.99
N LYS A 84 9.15 55.17 -37.13
CA LYS A 84 9.05 53.74 -37.45
C LYS A 84 9.81 53.41 -38.73
N ALA A 85 10.54 52.31 -38.72
CA ALA A 85 11.23 51.78 -39.90
C ALA A 85 11.13 50.25 -39.95
N GLN A 86 11.22 49.69 -41.15
CA GLN A 86 11.39 48.26 -41.39
C GLN A 86 12.67 48.01 -42.19
N SER A 87 13.25 46.83 -42.00
CA SER A 87 14.50 46.41 -42.63
C SER A 87 14.48 44.91 -42.89
N ASP A 88 15.00 44.47 -44.02
CA ASP A 88 15.10 43.04 -44.39
C ASP A 88 16.41 42.42 -43.90
N ASN A 89 17.40 43.25 -43.54
CA ASN A 89 18.74 42.80 -43.10
C ASN A 89 19.06 43.14 -41.63
N GLY A 90 18.11 43.75 -40.92
CA GLY A 90 18.27 44.12 -39.51
C GLY A 90 19.10 45.39 -39.27
N GLU A 91 19.49 46.14 -40.30
CA GLU A 91 20.17 47.42 -40.15
C GLU A 91 19.19 48.59 -40.25
N PHE A 92 19.31 49.54 -39.31
CA PHE A 92 18.52 50.76 -39.26
C PHE A 92 19.43 51.99 -39.17
N TYR A 93 19.22 52.96 -40.07
CA TYR A 93 20.00 54.18 -40.14
C TYR A 93 19.15 55.38 -39.71
N MET A 94 19.58 56.11 -38.68
CA MET A 94 18.83 57.23 -38.10
C MET A 94 19.72 58.43 -37.80
N THR A 95 19.10 59.60 -37.66
CA THR A 95 19.78 60.83 -37.23
C THR A 95 19.25 61.26 -35.87
N LEU A 96 20.13 61.29 -34.87
CA LEU A 96 19.81 61.56 -33.47
C LEU A 96 20.29 62.94 -33.05
N ASP A 97 19.59 63.57 -32.09
CA ASP A 97 20.08 64.74 -31.37
C ASP A 97 21.05 64.27 -30.27
N LYS A 98 22.27 64.81 -30.28
CA LYS A 98 23.36 64.43 -29.37
C LYS A 98 23.04 64.66 -27.90
N GLU A 99 22.09 65.53 -27.58
CA GLU A 99 21.70 65.86 -26.20
C GLU A 99 20.54 64.99 -25.69
N GLN A 100 19.93 64.16 -26.56
CA GLN A 100 18.76 63.35 -26.26
C GLN A 100 19.12 61.86 -26.15
N SER A 101 18.46 61.15 -25.23
CA SER A 101 18.44 59.68 -25.21
C SER A 101 17.15 59.18 -25.85
N TYR A 102 17.24 58.07 -26.59
CA TYR A 102 16.14 57.50 -27.35
C TYR A 102 15.84 56.09 -26.86
N TYR A 103 14.56 55.72 -26.84
CA TYR A 103 14.10 54.42 -26.40
C TYR A 103 13.47 53.71 -27.58
N CYS A 104 13.99 52.53 -27.88
CA CYS A 104 13.70 51.84 -29.11
C CYS A 104 13.02 50.51 -28.81
N LEU A 105 11.93 50.23 -29.50
CA LEU A 105 11.26 48.95 -29.53
C LEU A 105 11.66 48.24 -30.83
N PHE A 106 11.94 46.94 -30.72
CA PHE A 106 12.37 46.12 -31.83
C PHE A 106 11.50 44.88 -31.95
N TRP A 107 11.16 44.52 -33.18
CA TRP A 107 10.47 43.29 -33.52
C TRP A 107 11.12 42.62 -34.73
N ALA A 108 11.11 41.29 -34.75
CA ALA A 108 11.62 40.52 -35.87
C ALA A 108 10.80 39.25 -36.08
N ASP A 109 10.42 38.97 -37.33
CA ASP A 109 9.60 37.82 -37.73
C ASP A 109 9.76 37.47 -39.22
N ASN A 110 8.86 36.61 -39.73
CA ASN A 110 8.81 36.16 -41.12
C ASN A 110 7.65 36.78 -41.93
N GLY A 111 7.11 37.94 -41.52
CA GLY A 111 6.00 38.58 -42.22
C GLY A 111 4.58 38.17 -41.76
N GLU A 112 4.46 37.28 -40.78
CA GLU A 112 3.17 36.70 -40.38
C GLU A 112 2.37 37.51 -39.35
N TYR A 113 2.99 38.52 -38.72
CA TYR A 113 2.36 39.37 -37.72
C TYR A 113 1.97 40.74 -38.31
N THR A 114 0.90 41.33 -37.77
CA THR A 114 0.58 42.74 -38.01
C THR A 114 1.38 43.61 -37.04
N ILE A 115 2.21 44.50 -37.57
CA ILE A 115 3.19 45.31 -36.81
C ILE A 115 2.94 46.81 -36.98
N ASP A 116 1.69 47.22 -37.14
CA ASP A 116 1.30 48.63 -37.28
C ASP A 116 1.65 49.45 -36.02
N ASP A 117 1.72 48.79 -34.85
CA ASP A 117 2.16 49.32 -33.56
C ASP A 117 2.92 48.24 -32.78
N LEU A 118 4.20 48.46 -32.46
CA LEU A 118 4.99 47.48 -31.70
C LEU A 118 4.52 47.32 -30.25
N LYS A 119 3.60 48.15 -29.76
CA LYS A 119 2.92 47.94 -28.47
C LYS A 119 1.69 47.04 -28.57
N ALA A 120 1.30 46.64 -29.77
CA ALA A 120 0.15 45.77 -30.03
C ALA A 120 0.40 44.87 -31.26
N VAL A 121 1.54 44.19 -31.30
CA VAL A 121 1.86 43.25 -32.38
C VAL A 121 0.88 42.10 -32.34
N THR A 122 0.17 41.84 -33.44
CA THR A 122 -0.95 40.89 -33.47
C THR A 122 -0.66 39.71 -34.39
N SER A 123 -0.79 38.49 -33.89
CA SER A 123 -0.88 37.28 -34.72
C SER A 123 -2.29 37.18 -35.30
N GLY A 124 -2.44 36.90 -36.60
CA GLY A 124 -3.77 36.75 -37.22
C GLY A 124 -4.61 35.67 -36.53
N THR A 125 -5.92 35.91 -36.33
CA THR A 125 -6.83 35.01 -35.59
C THR A 125 -6.92 33.58 -36.13
N ASP A 126 -6.65 33.38 -37.41
CA ASP A 126 -6.65 32.06 -38.07
C ASP A 126 -5.24 31.57 -38.45
N LYS A 127 -4.20 32.32 -38.07
CA LYS A 127 -2.81 32.02 -38.44
C LYS A 127 -2.09 31.34 -37.27
N GLN A 128 -1.36 30.27 -37.59
CA GLN A 128 -0.47 29.63 -36.63
C GLN A 128 0.62 30.62 -36.21
N VAL A 129 0.86 30.74 -34.91
CA VAL A 129 1.97 31.52 -34.36
C VAL A 129 3.28 30.96 -34.93
N THR A 130 4.12 31.84 -35.47
CA THR A 130 5.43 31.52 -36.04
C THR A 130 6.54 32.11 -35.19
N GLU A 131 7.79 31.82 -35.55
CA GLU A 131 8.95 32.38 -34.87
C GLU A 131 8.91 33.91 -34.87
N ALA A 132 9.06 34.52 -33.69
CA ALA A 132 9.09 35.97 -33.53
C ALA A 132 10.02 36.37 -32.38
N TYR A 133 10.58 37.57 -32.48
CA TYR A 133 11.55 38.11 -31.54
C TYR A 133 11.20 39.54 -31.18
N HIS A 134 11.49 39.92 -29.94
CA HIS A 134 11.28 41.25 -29.43
C HIS A 134 12.51 41.75 -28.68
N GLY A 135 12.61 43.07 -28.55
CA GLY A 135 13.63 43.70 -27.74
C GLY A 135 13.31 45.15 -27.47
N LYS A 136 13.95 45.69 -26.43
CA LYS A 136 13.97 47.12 -26.17
C LYS A 136 15.38 47.54 -25.80
N SER A 137 15.79 48.72 -26.25
CA SER A 137 17.10 49.28 -25.91
C SER A 137 17.02 50.79 -25.77
N SER A 138 17.90 51.35 -24.94
CA SER A 138 18.14 52.77 -24.83
C SER A 138 19.39 53.13 -25.63
N ILE A 139 19.29 54.14 -26.49
CA ILE A 139 20.36 54.60 -27.36
C ILE A 139 20.68 56.04 -27.00
N SER A 140 21.94 56.32 -26.69
CA SER A 140 22.41 57.70 -26.52
C SER A 140 22.48 58.38 -27.89
N GLY A 141 22.05 59.65 -27.99
CA GLY A 141 22.19 60.45 -29.21
C GLY A 141 23.64 60.70 -29.66
N THR A 142 24.63 60.27 -28.89
CA THR A 142 26.07 60.34 -29.25
C THR A 142 26.61 59.05 -29.87
N GLU A 143 25.85 57.95 -29.84
CA GLU A 143 26.29 56.66 -30.37
C GLU A 143 26.35 56.68 -31.90
N LYS A 144 27.32 55.95 -32.47
CA LYS A 144 27.50 55.83 -33.93
C LYS A 144 27.04 54.47 -34.46
N GLU A 145 27.32 53.43 -33.68
CA GLU A 145 27.03 52.04 -34.00
C GLU A 145 26.49 51.40 -32.72
N VAL A 146 25.31 50.79 -32.84
CA VAL A 146 24.62 50.10 -31.74
C VAL A 146 24.28 48.71 -32.19
N SER A 147 24.61 47.70 -31.39
CA SER A 147 24.19 46.33 -31.64
C SER A 147 23.14 45.91 -30.63
N VAL A 148 22.01 45.39 -31.11
CA VAL A 148 20.90 44.92 -30.28
C VAL A 148 20.63 43.46 -30.58
N THR A 149 20.62 42.61 -29.56
CA THR A 149 20.23 41.20 -29.70
C THR A 149 18.83 40.98 -29.14
N LEU A 150 17.93 40.50 -29.98
CA LEU A 150 16.53 40.23 -29.65
C LEU A 150 16.35 38.84 -29.03
N LYS A 151 15.40 38.74 -28.11
CA LYS A 151 14.94 37.48 -27.51
C LYS A 151 13.65 37.04 -28.17
N ARG A 152 13.34 35.75 -28.16
CA ARG A 152 12.08 35.25 -28.73
C ARG A 152 10.90 35.86 -27.97
N ALA A 153 9.87 36.28 -28.70
CA ALA A 153 8.58 36.71 -28.16
C ALA A 153 7.62 35.53 -27.92
N VAL A 154 8.04 34.33 -28.30
CA VAL A 154 7.24 33.10 -28.26
C VAL A 154 7.80 32.09 -27.27
N ALA A 155 6.91 31.33 -26.64
CA ALA A 155 7.21 30.09 -25.93
C ALA A 155 7.17 28.91 -26.91
N LYS A 156 7.98 27.88 -26.65
CA LYS A 156 8.05 26.69 -27.49
C LYS A 156 7.59 25.45 -26.72
N LEU A 157 6.54 24.79 -27.19
CA LEU A 157 6.08 23.52 -26.66
C LEU A 157 6.62 22.35 -27.48
N THR A 158 7.22 21.38 -26.80
CA THR A 158 7.70 20.11 -27.38
C THR A 158 6.95 18.94 -26.77
N LEU A 159 6.70 17.90 -27.57
CA LEU A 159 5.91 16.74 -27.18
C LEU A 159 6.73 15.46 -27.36
N GLU A 160 6.72 14.57 -26.37
CA GLU A 160 7.44 13.30 -26.38
C GLU A 160 6.54 12.13 -25.97
N GLU A 161 6.37 11.17 -26.87
CA GLU A 161 5.60 9.96 -26.64
C GLU A 161 6.40 8.98 -25.77
N SER A 162 5.82 8.50 -24.67
CA SER A 162 6.51 7.57 -23.75
C SER A 162 6.41 6.10 -24.16
N GLY A 163 5.54 5.74 -25.11
CA GLY A 163 5.31 4.36 -25.53
C GLY A 163 5.04 4.19 -27.02
N ALA A 164 4.45 3.05 -27.39
CA ALA A 164 4.11 2.79 -28.78
C ALA A 164 2.88 3.59 -29.22
N LEU A 165 3.01 4.37 -30.30
CA LEU A 165 1.94 5.17 -30.87
C LEU A 165 1.82 4.85 -32.37
N ALA A 166 0.70 4.24 -32.75
CA ALA A 166 0.38 3.91 -34.15
C ALA A 166 0.18 5.19 -34.97
N ALA A 167 0.45 5.16 -36.27
CA ALA A 167 0.33 6.35 -37.13
C ALA A 167 -1.08 7.00 -37.11
N GLY A 168 -1.12 8.33 -37.17
CA GLY A 168 -2.35 9.10 -37.05
C GLY A 168 -2.13 10.61 -36.97
N THR A 169 -3.11 11.34 -36.44
CA THR A 169 -3.10 12.80 -36.28
C THR A 169 -3.32 13.14 -34.81
N LEU A 170 -2.40 13.92 -34.24
CA LEU A 170 -2.54 14.51 -32.91
C LEU A 170 -2.99 15.97 -33.06
N LYS A 171 -4.16 16.29 -32.51
CA LYS A 171 -4.65 17.67 -32.36
C LYS A 171 -4.34 18.17 -30.96
N VAL A 172 -3.76 19.36 -30.88
CA VAL A 172 -3.50 20.09 -29.63
C VAL A 172 -4.31 21.38 -29.64
N ALA A 173 -5.28 21.50 -28.76
CA ALA A 173 -6.11 22.69 -28.59
C ALA A 173 -5.71 23.45 -27.32
N TYR A 174 -5.73 24.77 -27.37
CA TYR A 174 -5.31 25.66 -26.29
C TYR A 174 -5.93 27.05 -26.45
N ALA A 175 -6.02 27.81 -25.36
CA ALA A 175 -6.43 29.21 -25.37
C ALA A 175 -5.22 30.10 -25.07
N HIS A 176 -5.04 31.18 -25.84
CA HIS A 176 -3.99 32.16 -25.57
C HIS A 176 -4.31 33.55 -26.13
N LYS A 177 -3.63 34.57 -25.62
CA LYS A 177 -3.72 35.95 -26.12
C LYS A 177 -2.90 36.12 -27.41
N THR A 178 -3.50 36.70 -28.44
CA THR A 178 -2.90 36.83 -29.78
C THR A 178 -2.14 38.14 -30.03
N GLN A 179 -1.98 38.97 -28.99
CA GLN A 179 -1.27 40.25 -29.09
C GLN A 179 -0.10 40.32 -28.12
N PHE A 180 0.98 40.96 -28.54
CA PHE A 180 2.19 41.17 -27.74
C PHE A 180 2.59 42.65 -27.73
N ASN A 181 2.88 43.15 -26.54
CA ASN A 181 3.34 44.51 -26.31
C ASN A 181 4.85 44.50 -26.07
N VAL A 182 5.63 44.98 -27.04
CA VAL A 182 7.10 44.95 -26.97
C VAL A 182 7.67 45.81 -25.83
N ALA A 183 7.02 46.94 -25.51
CA ALA A 183 7.49 47.85 -24.44
C ALA A 183 7.44 47.21 -23.05
N THR A 184 6.37 46.47 -22.77
CA THR A 184 6.15 45.75 -21.50
C THR A 184 6.65 44.31 -21.53
N ALA A 185 6.90 43.77 -22.73
CA ALA A 185 7.22 42.36 -22.99
C ALA A 185 6.16 41.39 -22.45
N LYS A 186 4.88 41.75 -22.64
CA LYS A 186 3.72 40.98 -22.19
C LYS A 186 2.71 40.75 -23.31
N THR A 187 1.98 39.66 -23.20
CA THR A 187 0.78 39.39 -23.99
C THR A 187 -0.40 40.22 -23.47
N ILE A 188 -1.22 40.75 -24.38
CA ILE A 188 -2.34 41.63 -24.07
C ILE A 188 -3.63 41.17 -24.78
N GLY A 189 -4.78 41.72 -24.35
CA GLY A 189 -6.08 41.37 -24.92
C GLY A 189 -6.74 40.12 -24.30
N THR A 190 -7.74 39.60 -24.99
CA THR A 190 -8.53 38.41 -24.59
C THR A 190 -7.96 37.13 -25.17
N GLU A 191 -8.08 36.03 -24.44
CA GLU A 191 -7.70 34.72 -24.93
C GLU A 191 -8.60 34.26 -26.08
N THR A 192 -8.00 33.64 -27.08
CA THR A 192 -8.69 33.07 -28.23
C THR A 192 -8.34 31.58 -28.32
N ALA A 193 -9.35 30.74 -28.56
CA ALA A 193 -9.16 29.32 -28.77
C ALA A 193 -8.40 29.06 -30.08
N GLN A 194 -7.39 28.20 -30.01
CA GLN A 194 -6.51 27.83 -31.10
C GLN A 194 -6.30 26.34 -31.08
N SER A 195 -5.90 25.78 -32.23
CA SER A 195 -5.48 24.39 -32.27
C SER A 195 -4.42 24.15 -33.34
N LYS A 196 -3.62 23.12 -33.12
CA LYS A 196 -2.60 22.66 -34.07
C LYS A 196 -2.73 21.15 -34.26
N GLU A 197 -2.85 20.73 -35.51
CA GLU A 197 -2.81 19.33 -35.88
C GLU A 197 -1.40 18.95 -36.35
N MET A 198 -0.95 17.78 -35.92
CA MET A 198 0.36 17.22 -36.24
C MET A 198 0.20 15.79 -36.73
N THR A 199 0.82 15.47 -37.85
CA THR A 199 0.88 14.10 -38.35
C THR A 199 1.91 13.31 -37.56
N VAL A 200 1.48 12.20 -36.99
CA VAL A 200 2.33 11.31 -36.20
C VAL A 200 2.61 10.05 -36.99
N SER A 201 3.89 9.79 -37.25
CA SER A 201 4.34 8.50 -37.77
C SER A 201 4.36 7.46 -36.66
N GLU A 202 4.22 6.19 -37.03
CA GLU A 202 4.32 5.09 -36.07
C GLU A 202 5.65 5.16 -35.32
N THR A 203 5.60 5.17 -33.98
CA THR A 203 6.77 5.30 -33.11
C THR A 203 6.68 4.34 -31.93
N GLY A 204 7.83 3.85 -31.45
CA GLY A 204 7.95 3.08 -30.21
C GLY A 204 8.20 3.96 -28.96
N GLY A 205 8.14 5.29 -29.13
CA GLY A 205 8.46 6.29 -28.12
C GLY A 205 9.42 7.36 -28.68
N GLY A 206 9.42 8.55 -28.08
CA GLY A 206 10.27 9.68 -28.48
C GLY A 206 9.48 10.89 -29.02
N ALA A 207 10.20 11.86 -29.57
CA ALA A 207 9.63 13.13 -29.98
C ALA A 207 8.50 12.97 -31.01
N ILE A 208 7.35 13.56 -30.73
CA ILE A 208 6.23 13.65 -31.67
C ILE A 208 6.55 14.80 -32.62
N GLY A 209 6.73 14.50 -33.90
CA GLY A 209 7.13 15.48 -34.92
C GLY A 209 6.21 16.71 -34.94
N GLY A 210 6.80 17.89 -34.77
CA GLY A 210 6.06 19.16 -34.68
C GLY A 210 6.53 20.03 -33.51
N THR A 211 6.08 21.29 -33.48
CA THR A 211 6.33 22.23 -32.38
C THR A 211 5.14 23.16 -32.28
N VAL A 212 4.61 23.42 -31.09
CA VAL A 212 3.60 24.46 -30.88
C VAL A 212 4.32 25.71 -30.41
N LEU A 213 4.07 26.84 -31.07
CA LEU A 213 4.58 28.15 -30.67
C LEU A 213 3.38 28.98 -30.19
N LEU A 214 3.61 29.79 -29.17
CA LEU A 214 2.60 30.69 -28.62
C LEU A 214 3.29 32.00 -28.23
N LEU A 215 2.64 33.15 -28.44
CA LEU A 215 3.08 34.38 -27.79
C LEU A 215 2.96 34.20 -26.27
N ALA A 216 3.97 34.63 -25.52
CA ALA A 216 4.02 34.44 -24.08
C ALA A 216 4.70 35.63 -23.39
N ASP A 217 4.45 35.82 -22.11
CA ASP A 217 5.08 36.88 -21.33
C ASP A 217 6.58 36.60 -21.16
N ALA A 218 7.42 37.64 -21.27
CA ALA A 218 8.87 37.48 -21.10
C ALA A 218 9.31 37.60 -19.63
N GLY A 219 8.52 38.26 -18.79
CA GLY A 219 8.83 38.52 -17.37
C GLY A 219 8.55 37.33 -16.47
N GLU A 220 7.36 36.75 -16.57
CA GLU A 220 6.84 35.68 -15.72
C GLU A 220 6.19 34.60 -16.59
N ALA A 221 6.12 33.36 -16.08
CA ALA A 221 5.43 32.29 -16.77
C ALA A 221 3.91 32.39 -16.56
N THR A 222 3.14 32.19 -17.61
CA THR A 222 1.68 32.04 -17.54
C THR A 222 1.31 30.57 -17.65
N LEU A 223 0.26 30.16 -16.94
CA LEU A 223 -0.21 28.77 -16.94
C LEU A 223 -1.28 28.56 -18.00
N HIS A 224 -1.15 27.51 -18.80
CA HIS A 224 -2.07 27.19 -19.88
C HIS A 224 -2.54 25.74 -19.81
N ASN A 225 -3.77 25.50 -20.23
CA ASN A 225 -4.33 24.16 -20.40
C ASN A 225 -4.22 23.75 -21.88
N PHE A 226 -3.75 22.53 -22.11
CA PHE A 226 -3.63 21.94 -23.43
C PHE A 226 -4.51 20.71 -23.52
N GLU A 227 -5.49 20.73 -24.41
CA GLU A 227 -6.34 19.59 -24.72
C GLU A 227 -5.77 18.83 -25.92
N PHE A 228 -5.65 17.51 -25.78
CA PHE A 228 -5.08 16.63 -26.79
C PHE A 228 -6.17 15.69 -27.30
N THR A 229 -6.24 15.51 -28.62
CA THR A 229 -7.12 14.53 -29.27
C THR A 229 -6.33 13.75 -30.29
N TYR A 230 -6.27 12.43 -30.14
CA TYR A 230 -5.58 11.56 -31.09
C TYR A 230 -6.56 10.84 -32.02
N THR A 231 -6.36 10.96 -33.33
CA THR A 231 -7.14 10.26 -34.36
C THR A 231 -6.24 9.27 -35.08
N THR A 232 -6.58 7.98 -35.02
CA THR A 232 -5.81 6.96 -35.74
C THR A 232 -5.99 7.08 -37.25
N ALA A 233 -5.07 6.55 -38.06
CA ALA A 233 -5.19 6.54 -39.53
C ALA A 233 -6.52 5.91 -40.05
N GLY A 234 -7.18 5.07 -39.25
CA GLY A 234 -8.50 4.51 -39.54
C GLY A 234 -9.70 5.44 -39.24
N GLY A 235 -9.46 6.68 -38.83
CA GLY A 235 -10.48 7.71 -38.62
C GLY A 235 -11.22 7.65 -37.27
N SER A 236 -10.82 6.73 -36.36
CA SER A 236 -11.39 6.69 -35.00
C SER A 236 -10.67 7.69 -34.11
N ALA A 237 -11.38 8.75 -33.72
CA ALA A 237 -10.93 9.71 -32.71
C ALA A 237 -11.04 9.09 -31.31
N ARG A 238 -9.98 9.20 -30.53
CA ARG A 238 -9.98 8.86 -29.11
C ARG A 238 -10.57 10.01 -28.29
N PRO A 239 -11.11 9.75 -27.08
CA PRO A 239 -11.49 10.80 -26.14
C PRO A 239 -10.39 11.85 -25.96
N ALA A 240 -10.80 13.11 -25.84
CA ALA A 240 -9.89 14.19 -25.53
C ALA A 240 -9.40 14.06 -24.07
N PHE A 241 -8.17 14.51 -23.81
CA PHE A 241 -7.62 14.64 -22.47
C PHE A 241 -6.90 15.98 -22.32
N THR A 242 -6.85 16.50 -21.10
CA THR A 242 -6.26 17.81 -20.81
C THR A 242 -5.01 17.67 -19.96
N VAL A 243 -3.91 18.31 -20.38
CA VAL A 243 -2.76 18.60 -19.52
C VAL A 243 -2.91 20.03 -19.02
N SER A 244 -3.22 20.19 -17.74
CA SER A 244 -3.48 21.49 -17.12
C SER A 244 -2.21 22.14 -16.58
N ASN A 245 -2.25 23.47 -16.40
CA ASN A 245 -1.19 24.24 -15.74
C ASN A 245 0.21 24.12 -16.36
N VAL A 246 0.29 24.03 -17.69
CA VAL A 246 1.56 24.01 -18.42
C VAL A 246 2.16 25.42 -18.39
N PRO A 247 3.33 25.63 -17.77
CA PRO A 247 3.96 26.94 -17.70
C PRO A 247 4.56 27.30 -19.07
N LEU A 248 4.25 28.50 -19.55
CA LEU A 248 4.80 29.07 -20.78
C LEU A 248 5.44 30.43 -20.50
N ARG A 249 6.61 30.68 -21.10
CA ARG A 249 7.32 31.96 -21.04
C ARG A 249 8.01 32.22 -22.37
N ALA A 250 7.98 33.47 -22.83
CA ALA A 250 8.70 33.84 -24.04
C ALA A 250 10.19 33.53 -23.89
N ASN A 251 10.80 32.98 -24.95
CA ASN A 251 12.20 32.57 -25.00
C ASN A 251 12.57 31.26 -24.28
N TYR A 252 11.60 30.45 -23.86
CA TYR A 252 11.85 29.16 -23.20
C TYR A 252 11.14 28.00 -23.91
N ILE A 253 11.66 26.79 -23.66
CA ILE A 253 11.07 25.53 -24.10
C ILE A 253 10.38 24.83 -22.92
N THR A 254 9.14 24.39 -23.15
CA THR A 254 8.37 23.51 -22.26
C THR A 254 8.17 22.17 -22.96
N GLY A 255 8.50 21.06 -22.30
CA GLY A 255 8.30 19.70 -22.78
C GLY A 255 7.12 19.04 -22.09
N ILE A 256 6.26 18.37 -22.84
CA ILE A 256 5.24 17.46 -22.31
C ILE A 256 5.58 16.05 -22.77
N LYS A 257 5.84 15.16 -21.82
CA LYS A 257 6.15 13.76 -22.06
C LYS A 257 5.08 12.86 -21.49
N GLY A 258 4.59 11.89 -22.25
CA GLY A 258 3.62 10.90 -21.79
C GLY A 258 3.00 10.10 -22.93
N HIS A 259 1.94 9.35 -22.62
CA HIS A 259 1.31 8.46 -23.59
C HIS A 259 0.06 9.09 -24.21
N PHE A 260 0.17 9.61 -25.45
CA PHE A 260 -0.88 10.41 -26.08
C PHE A 260 -2.04 9.57 -26.66
N SER A 261 -2.04 8.24 -26.47
CA SER A 261 -3.09 7.34 -26.97
C SER A 261 -3.90 6.56 -25.93
N GLY A 262 -3.56 6.62 -24.64
CA GLY A 262 -4.26 5.85 -23.59
C GLY A 262 -5.75 6.22 -23.47
N ASN A 263 -6.58 5.39 -22.82
CA ASN A 263 -8.01 5.67 -22.59
C ASN A 263 -8.41 5.70 -21.10
N THR A 264 -7.49 5.40 -20.17
CA THR A 264 -7.86 5.16 -18.75
C THR A 264 -6.76 5.36 -17.70
N ALA A 265 -5.55 5.82 -18.07
CA ALA A 265 -4.53 6.22 -17.10
C ALA A 265 -3.46 7.06 -17.81
N TYR A 266 -3.32 8.33 -17.44
CA TYR A 266 -2.24 9.16 -17.96
C TYR A 266 -1.38 9.69 -16.82
N SER A 267 -0.07 9.50 -16.94
CA SER A 267 0.91 10.26 -16.18
C SER A 267 1.74 11.05 -17.20
N PHE A 268 1.50 12.35 -17.30
CA PHE A 268 2.34 13.25 -18.07
C PHE A 268 3.41 13.87 -17.17
N GLU A 269 4.58 14.10 -17.75
CA GLU A 269 5.67 14.83 -17.14
C GLU A 269 5.84 16.14 -17.91
N VAL A 270 5.84 17.25 -17.18
CA VAL A 270 6.09 18.58 -17.75
C VAL A 270 7.51 18.99 -17.36
N THR A 271 8.35 19.23 -18.36
CA THR A 271 9.74 19.67 -18.18
C THR A 271 9.93 21.07 -18.74
N CYS A 272 10.86 21.81 -18.17
CA CYS A 272 11.19 23.19 -18.51
C CYS A 272 12.72 23.32 -18.52
N GLU A 273 13.29 24.13 -19.40
CA GLU A 273 14.76 24.25 -19.50
C GLU A 273 15.42 24.71 -18.19
N ASP A 274 16.52 24.06 -17.81
CA ASP A 274 17.16 24.13 -16.48
C ASP A 274 17.66 25.52 -16.06
N THR A 275 17.90 26.45 -17.00
CA THR A 275 18.27 27.85 -16.70
C THR A 275 17.11 28.69 -16.18
N TRP A 276 15.88 28.16 -16.25
CA TRP A 276 14.65 28.69 -15.65
C TRP A 276 14.59 28.47 -14.13
N ASN A 277 15.43 27.61 -13.56
CA ASN A 277 15.51 27.35 -12.11
C ASN A 277 16.19 28.51 -11.35
N THR A 278 15.57 29.69 -11.32
CA THR A 278 15.85 30.70 -10.30
C THR A 278 15.03 30.41 -9.05
N PRO A 279 15.53 30.69 -7.83
CA PRO A 279 14.82 30.43 -6.57
C PRO A 279 13.38 30.98 -6.51
N ASP A 280 13.10 32.06 -7.25
CA ASP A 280 11.79 32.73 -7.27
C ASP A 280 10.76 32.11 -8.23
N ASN A 281 11.15 31.11 -9.05
CA ASN A 281 10.27 30.44 -10.04
C ASN A 281 10.12 28.94 -9.78
N LYS A 282 10.33 28.47 -8.54
CA LYS A 282 9.73 27.20 -8.12
C LYS A 282 8.22 27.41 -8.02
N PHE A 283 7.48 27.27 -9.12
CA PHE A 283 6.19 26.59 -8.96
C PHE A 283 6.56 25.21 -8.42
N PRO A 284 6.10 24.82 -7.22
CA PRO A 284 6.29 23.46 -6.79
C PRO A 284 5.40 22.61 -7.69
N GLN A 285 5.94 22.21 -8.84
CA GLN A 285 5.40 21.06 -9.54
C GLN A 285 5.66 19.91 -8.58
N PRO A 286 4.62 19.29 -8.02
CA PRO A 286 4.81 18.23 -7.05
C PRO A 286 5.54 17.09 -7.77
N THR A 287 6.83 16.93 -7.45
CA THR A 287 7.69 15.91 -8.10
C THR A 287 7.28 14.51 -7.67
N ASP A 288 6.55 14.41 -6.58
CA ASP A 288 6.17 13.14 -6.00
C ASP A 288 4.64 13.01 -5.83
N LYS A 289 4.12 11.88 -6.29
CA LYS A 289 2.69 11.61 -6.39
C LYS A 289 2.33 10.21 -5.95
N MET A 290 1.18 10.08 -5.33
CA MET A 290 0.50 8.82 -5.07
C MET A 290 -0.75 8.73 -5.94
N THR A 291 -1.03 7.53 -6.45
CA THR A 291 -2.18 7.26 -7.29
C THR A 291 -2.86 5.98 -6.83
N PHE A 292 -4.19 5.99 -6.83
CA PHE A 292 -5.00 4.85 -6.47
C PHE A 292 -6.34 4.88 -7.20
N VAL A 293 -6.99 3.72 -7.31
CA VAL A 293 -8.25 3.54 -8.01
C VAL A 293 -9.37 3.29 -7.01
N ILE A 294 -10.47 4.00 -7.18
CA ILE A 294 -11.72 3.76 -6.48
C ILE A 294 -12.76 3.16 -7.43
N ASP A 295 -13.65 2.33 -6.90
CA ASP A 295 -14.76 1.72 -7.64
C ASP A 295 -16.11 2.22 -7.10
N LEU A 296 -16.83 2.99 -7.92
CA LEU A 296 -18.17 3.48 -7.63
C LEU A 296 -19.26 2.77 -8.46
N THR A 297 -18.92 1.70 -9.18
CA THR A 297 -19.85 0.95 -10.04
C THR A 297 -20.94 0.23 -9.23
N ASN A 298 -20.63 -0.16 -7.98
CA ASN A 298 -21.60 -0.78 -7.07
C ASN A 298 -22.67 0.24 -6.62
N THR A 299 -23.93 -0.06 -6.92
CA THR A 299 -25.07 0.82 -6.65
C THR A 299 -25.39 1.00 -5.17
N ASN A 300 -24.88 0.13 -4.29
CA ASN A 300 -25.01 0.27 -2.84
C ASN A 300 -24.08 1.35 -2.27
N TYR A 301 -23.03 1.75 -3.01
CA TYR A 301 -22.12 2.80 -2.59
C TYR A 301 -22.69 4.18 -2.91
N SER A 302 -22.45 5.16 -2.02
CA SER A 302 -22.60 6.57 -2.35
C SER A 302 -21.69 6.93 -3.53
N THR A 303 -22.11 7.88 -4.36
CA THR A 303 -21.29 8.42 -5.45
C THR A 303 -20.22 9.40 -4.96
N SER A 304 -20.08 9.58 -3.65
CA SER A 304 -19.02 10.40 -3.06
C SER A 304 -17.82 9.56 -2.64
N PHE A 305 -16.63 10.14 -2.64
CA PHE A 305 -15.44 9.56 -2.01
C PHE A 305 -14.78 10.60 -1.11
N THR A 306 -14.35 10.17 0.07
CA THR A 306 -13.62 11.01 1.01
C THR A 306 -12.18 10.53 1.05
N LEU A 307 -11.22 11.44 0.93
CA LEU A 307 -9.80 11.06 1.04
C LEU A 307 -9.54 10.39 2.40
N PRO A 308 -8.67 9.38 2.47
CA PRO A 308 -8.43 8.60 3.68
C PRO A 308 -7.50 9.32 4.67
N PHE A 309 -7.75 10.60 4.91
CA PHE A 309 -7.10 11.45 5.91
C PHE A 309 -8.04 11.65 7.09
N TYR A 310 -7.49 11.76 8.30
CA TYR A 310 -8.29 11.98 9.49
C TYR A 310 -8.74 13.44 9.61
N PRO A 311 -10.05 13.72 9.70
CA PRO A 311 -10.54 15.08 9.94
C PRO A 311 -10.02 15.64 11.27
N GLY A 312 -9.60 16.90 11.28
CA GLY A 312 -8.98 17.59 12.40
C GLY A 312 -7.46 17.52 12.45
N LEU A 313 -6.80 16.76 11.55
CA LEU A 313 -5.35 16.87 11.38
C LEU A 313 -4.98 18.17 10.67
N GLU A 314 -3.83 18.75 11.01
CA GLU A 314 -3.24 19.88 10.31
C GLU A 314 -2.19 19.39 9.31
N THR A 315 -2.17 19.93 8.09
CA THR A 315 -1.09 19.67 7.11
C THR A 315 0.23 20.32 7.55
N GLY A 316 1.35 19.74 7.13
CA GLY A 316 2.68 20.31 7.39
C GLY A 316 3.07 21.44 6.41
N ASP A 317 4.38 21.68 6.30
CA ASP A 317 5.01 22.65 5.39
C ASP A 317 4.99 22.19 3.92
N TYR A 318 3.84 21.76 3.42
CA TYR A 318 3.64 21.30 2.06
C TYR A 318 2.22 21.62 1.56
N ILE A 319 2.11 21.77 0.24
CA ILE A 319 0.85 21.89 -0.49
C ILE A 319 0.49 20.50 -1.02
N LEU A 320 -0.78 20.12 -0.90
CA LEU A 320 -1.30 18.95 -1.61
C LEU A 320 -2.17 19.40 -2.79
N THR A 321 -1.99 18.74 -3.93
CA THR A 321 -2.87 18.87 -5.08
C THR A 321 -3.55 17.54 -5.34
N VAL A 322 -4.88 17.54 -5.44
CA VAL A 322 -5.70 16.35 -5.63
C VAL A 322 -6.41 16.45 -6.98
N ASP A 323 -6.14 15.47 -7.84
CA ASP A 323 -6.90 15.19 -9.06
C ASP A 323 -7.86 14.03 -8.78
N TRP A 324 -9.16 14.30 -8.90
CA TRP A 324 -10.21 13.33 -8.62
C TRP A 324 -10.46 12.33 -9.76
N GLY A 325 -9.85 12.54 -10.93
CA GLY A 325 -9.91 11.63 -12.07
C GLY A 325 -11.18 11.70 -12.91
N ASP A 326 -12.03 12.72 -12.72
CA ASP A 326 -13.30 12.93 -13.42
C ASP A 326 -13.34 14.21 -14.27
N ASN A 327 -12.17 14.84 -14.51
CA ASN A 327 -11.99 16.13 -15.18
C ASN A 327 -12.58 17.33 -14.41
N SER A 328 -12.90 17.19 -13.12
CA SER A 328 -13.17 18.34 -12.25
C SER A 328 -11.91 19.19 -12.02
N GLU A 329 -12.09 20.41 -11.53
CA GLU A 329 -10.96 21.28 -11.18
C GLU A 329 -10.11 20.65 -10.07
N LEU A 330 -8.78 20.79 -10.18
CA LEU A 330 -7.85 20.29 -9.18
C LEU A 330 -8.13 20.97 -7.83
N MET A 331 -8.20 20.15 -6.79
CA MET A 331 -8.30 20.64 -5.42
C MET A 331 -6.90 20.91 -4.87
N THR A 332 -6.71 22.05 -4.21
CA THR A 332 -5.45 22.39 -3.54
C THR A 332 -5.66 22.56 -2.04
N ILE A 333 -4.82 21.92 -1.23
CA ILE A 333 -4.78 22.08 0.23
C ILE A 333 -3.49 22.82 0.57
N ALA A 334 -3.62 24.02 1.14
CA ALA A 334 -2.48 24.85 1.53
C ALA A 334 -1.71 24.24 2.73
N PRO A 335 -0.46 24.69 3.00
CA PRO A 335 0.25 24.33 4.21
C PRO A 335 -0.54 24.77 5.46
N HIS A 336 -0.35 24.08 6.58
CA HIS A 336 -1.01 24.39 7.86
C HIS A 336 -2.54 24.47 7.80
N THR A 337 -3.16 23.66 6.94
CA THR A 337 -4.61 23.59 6.81
C THR A 337 -5.14 22.50 7.74
N THR A 338 -6.08 22.86 8.62
CA THR A 338 -6.88 21.88 9.35
C THR A 338 -7.82 21.18 8.39
N LEU A 339 -7.71 19.86 8.28
CA LEU A 339 -8.53 19.04 7.41
C LEU A 339 -9.94 18.89 8.00
N ASP A 340 -10.96 19.04 7.17
CA ASP A 340 -12.34 18.74 7.53
C ASP A 340 -13.00 17.85 6.47
N LEU A 341 -14.19 17.35 6.78
CA LEU A 341 -14.86 16.37 5.92
C LEU A 341 -15.33 16.98 4.60
N ASP A 342 -15.73 18.24 4.59
CA ASP A 342 -16.23 18.93 3.39
C ASP A 342 -15.08 19.19 2.43
N LEU A 343 -13.91 19.56 2.95
CA LEU A 343 -12.67 19.70 2.20
C LEU A 343 -12.25 18.35 1.58
N LEU A 344 -12.34 17.26 2.33
CA LEU A 344 -11.82 15.95 1.90
C LEU A 344 -12.78 15.14 1.02
N THR A 345 -14.01 15.59 0.78
CA THR A 345 -15.05 14.81 0.11
C THR A 345 -15.38 15.35 -1.28
N HIS A 346 -15.36 14.47 -2.28
CA HIS A 346 -15.77 14.76 -3.64
C HIS A 346 -16.98 13.94 -4.05
N ALA A 347 -17.89 14.53 -4.83
CA ALA A 347 -19.08 13.88 -5.35
C ALA A 347 -18.97 13.66 -6.85
N TYR A 348 -19.03 12.40 -7.27
CA TYR A 348 -18.96 12.02 -8.68
C TYR A 348 -20.35 11.98 -9.32
N THR A 349 -20.42 12.36 -10.59
CA THR A 349 -21.67 12.32 -11.37
C THR A 349 -21.94 10.93 -11.93
N ASP A 350 -20.92 10.29 -12.51
CA ASP A 350 -21.05 8.98 -13.14
C ASP A 350 -20.59 7.84 -12.22
N ARG A 351 -21.23 6.67 -12.34
CA ARG A 351 -20.88 5.46 -11.59
C ARG A 351 -19.89 4.61 -12.38
N GLN A 352 -18.62 4.89 -12.18
CA GLN A 352 -17.51 4.20 -12.82
C GLN A 352 -16.32 4.09 -11.86
N GLU A 353 -15.22 3.54 -12.35
CA GLU A 353 -13.94 3.58 -11.66
C GLU A 353 -13.27 4.92 -11.91
N TYR A 354 -12.61 5.46 -10.88
CA TYR A 354 -11.87 6.71 -10.96
C TYR A 354 -10.46 6.50 -10.43
N THR A 355 -9.49 7.14 -11.08
CA THR A 355 -8.10 7.16 -10.63
C THR A 355 -7.84 8.50 -9.94
N ILE A 356 -7.65 8.47 -8.64
CA ILE A 356 -7.33 9.65 -7.84
C ILE A 356 -5.81 9.79 -7.76
N THR A 357 -5.30 10.99 -8.01
CA THR A 357 -3.88 11.33 -7.84
C THR A 357 -3.73 12.41 -6.79
N ILE A 358 -2.87 12.18 -5.80
CA ILE A 358 -2.48 13.17 -4.80
C ILE A 358 -0.99 13.46 -5.00
N ALA A 359 -0.66 14.73 -5.15
CA ALA A 359 0.69 15.19 -5.39
C ALA A 359 1.10 16.19 -4.29
N SER A 360 2.36 16.11 -3.82
CA SER A 360 2.86 16.96 -2.74
C SER A 360 3.95 17.91 -3.23
N SER A 361 3.92 19.18 -2.80
CA SER A 361 4.98 20.14 -3.10
C SER A 361 6.30 19.84 -2.39
N GLN A 362 6.33 18.90 -1.45
CA GLN A 362 7.55 18.46 -0.78
C GLN A 362 8.30 17.47 -1.66
N ASP A 363 9.33 17.96 -2.35
CA ASP A 363 10.16 17.22 -3.30
C ASP A 363 11.15 16.25 -2.61
N ASP A 364 11.52 16.53 -1.37
CA ASP A 364 12.36 15.66 -0.55
C ASP A 364 11.54 14.54 0.11
N ALA A 365 11.59 13.33 -0.49
CA ALA A 365 10.89 12.15 0.01
C ALA A 365 11.32 11.69 1.43
N THR A 366 12.40 12.24 1.99
CA THR A 366 12.81 11.97 3.38
C THR A 366 12.02 12.79 4.40
N LYS A 367 11.36 13.86 3.96
CA LYS A 367 10.48 14.69 4.81
C LYS A 367 9.03 14.25 4.68
N VAL A 368 8.20 14.67 5.62
CA VAL A 368 6.75 14.44 5.57
C VAL A 368 6.19 15.16 4.35
N GLN A 369 5.54 14.40 3.47
CA GLN A 369 4.93 14.86 2.22
C GLN A 369 3.41 14.91 2.31
N MET A 370 2.80 14.15 3.23
CA MET A 370 1.35 14.08 3.35
C MET A 370 0.89 13.70 4.76
N PRO A 371 -0.38 13.97 5.12
CA PRO A 371 -0.99 13.48 6.36
C PRO A 371 -1.03 11.95 6.40
N ARG A 372 -1.31 11.39 7.59
CA ARG A 372 -1.54 9.95 7.76
C ARG A 372 -2.60 9.44 6.77
N PHE A 373 -2.21 8.45 5.97
CA PHE A 373 -3.12 7.69 5.11
C PHE A 373 -3.71 6.51 5.88
N ARG A 374 -5.02 6.51 6.12
CA ARG A 374 -5.75 5.40 6.76
C ARG A 374 -7.19 5.35 6.27
N THR A 375 -7.56 4.27 5.60
CA THR A 375 -8.87 4.14 4.93
C THR A 375 -10.06 4.06 5.88
N THR A 376 -9.82 3.70 7.14
CA THR A 376 -10.81 3.71 8.22
C THR A 376 -10.98 5.06 8.90
N SER A 377 -10.31 6.12 8.42
CA SER A 377 -10.46 7.47 8.98
C SER A 377 -11.84 8.07 8.72
N ASN A 378 -12.49 7.66 7.63
CA ASN A 378 -13.79 8.15 7.20
C ASN A 378 -14.68 6.99 6.79
N GLU A 379 -15.98 7.09 7.08
CA GLU A 379 -16.94 6.05 6.73
C GLU A 379 -16.97 5.80 5.21
N ASN A 380 -17.00 4.54 4.80
CA ASN A 380 -17.24 4.08 3.43
C ASN A 380 -16.13 4.34 2.39
N SER A 381 -14.96 4.84 2.78
CA SER A 381 -13.84 5.04 1.83
C SER A 381 -13.06 3.73 1.59
N ASN A 382 -12.95 2.91 2.62
CA ASN A 382 -12.29 1.61 2.58
C ASN A 382 -12.95 0.64 1.57
N GLU A 383 -14.28 0.54 1.56
CA GLU A 383 -15.00 -0.39 0.67
C GLU A 383 -14.92 -0.02 -0.81
N LYS A 384 -14.57 1.23 -1.12
CA LYS A 384 -14.46 1.74 -2.50
C LYS A 384 -13.05 1.65 -3.05
N LEU A 385 -12.03 1.55 -2.21
CA LEU A 385 -10.64 1.47 -2.65
C LEU A 385 -10.38 0.14 -3.36
N LYS A 386 -10.14 0.19 -4.67
CA LYS A 386 -9.99 -1.00 -5.52
C LYS A 386 -8.54 -1.40 -5.77
N ALA A 387 -7.65 -0.42 -5.92
CA ALA A 387 -6.23 -0.68 -6.18
C ALA A 387 -5.35 0.48 -5.70
N MET A 388 -4.17 0.16 -5.20
CA MET A 388 -3.05 1.12 -5.15
C MET A 388 -2.22 0.95 -6.41
N THR A 389 -1.85 2.03 -7.09
CA THR A 389 -1.05 1.95 -8.34
C THR A 389 0.34 2.56 -8.18
N SER A 390 0.58 3.30 -7.11
CA SER A 390 1.90 3.79 -6.74
C SER A 390 2.08 3.81 -5.20
N PRO A 391 3.31 4.08 -4.70
CA PRO A 391 3.59 4.16 -3.27
C PRO A 391 2.77 5.23 -2.56
N ILE A 392 2.48 4.98 -1.28
CA ILE A 392 2.02 6.04 -0.38
C ILE A 392 3.18 7.02 -0.20
N LEU A 393 2.91 8.33 -0.29
CA LEU A 393 3.93 9.35 0.00
C LEU A 393 4.38 9.25 1.47
N ASN A 394 5.51 9.88 1.80
CA ASN A 394 6.02 9.85 3.16
C ASN A 394 5.04 10.57 4.11
N THR A 395 4.48 9.82 5.06
CA THR A 395 3.50 10.33 6.03
C THR A 395 4.15 10.79 7.34
N GLY A 396 5.43 10.51 7.54
CA GLY A 396 6.13 10.68 8.82
C GLY A 396 5.67 9.75 9.94
N MET A 397 4.75 8.82 9.66
CA MET A 397 4.19 7.92 10.67
C MET A 397 5.14 6.76 10.98
N THR A 398 5.21 6.39 12.25
CA THR A 398 5.94 5.20 12.72
C THR A 398 5.09 3.93 12.74
N SER A 399 3.80 4.04 12.43
CA SER A 399 2.85 2.91 12.43
C SER A 399 1.83 3.06 11.30
N PHE A 400 1.71 2.01 10.51
CA PHE A 400 0.71 1.83 9.46
C PHE A 400 -0.40 0.86 9.92
N SER A 401 -0.63 0.83 11.23
CA SER A 401 -1.69 0.02 11.78
C SER A 401 -3.04 0.43 11.21
N SER A 402 -3.81 -0.57 10.76
CA SER A 402 -5.11 -0.39 10.11
C SER A 402 -5.12 0.46 8.82
N CYS A 403 -3.99 0.60 8.12
CA CYS A 403 -3.87 1.48 6.94
C CYS A 403 -4.92 1.19 5.85
N PHE A 404 -5.13 -0.09 5.52
CA PHE A 404 -6.09 -0.61 4.53
C PHE A 404 -7.14 -1.53 5.17
N GLN A 405 -7.39 -1.39 6.47
CA GLN A 405 -8.36 -2.22 7.17
C GLN A 405 -9.76 -2.10 6.52
N TYR A 406 -10.42 -3.24 6.34
CA TYR A 406 -11.73 -3.38 5.68
C TYR A 406 -11.79 -2.85 4.25
N CYS A 407 -10.65 -2.79 3.52
CA CYS A 407 -10.66 -2.49 2.09
C CYS A 407 -11.15 -3.71 1.28
N THR A 408 -12.45 -3.98 1.35
CA THR A 408 -13.08 -5.19 0.80
C THR A 408 -13.05 -5.26 -0.73
N SER A 409 -12.91 -4.14 -1.43
CA SER A 409 -12.75 -4.07 -2.89
C SER A 409 -11.29 -4.05 -3.36
N LEU A 410 -10.31 -3.99 -2.43
CA LEU A 410 -8.89 -3.90 -2.79
C LEU A 410 -8.42 -5.22 -3.41
N THR A 411 -8.05 -5.18 -4.69
CA THR A 411 -7.66 -6.35 -5.47
C THR A 411 -6.17 -6.44 -5.72
N THR A 412 -5.49 -5.29 -5.87
CA THR A 412 -4.07 -5.20 -6.19
C THR A 412 -3.37 -4.08 -5.42
N ILE A 413 -2.11 -4.34 -5.08
CA ILE A 413 -1.18 -3.40 -4.44
C ILE A 413 0.19 -3.51 -5.12
N PRO A 414 0.98 -2.42 -5.21
CA PRO A 414 2.29 -2.43 -5.86
C PRO A 414 3.37 -2.93 -4.88
N GLU A 415 4.47 -3.46 -5.41
CA GLU A 415 5.57 -3.99 -4.57
C GLU A 415 6.27 -2.93 -3.74
N ASN A 416 6.23 -1.68 -4.20
CA ASN A 416 6.87 -0.54 -3.57
C ASN A 416 5.91 0.32 -2.72
N LEU A 417 4.74 -0.23 -2.34
CA LEU A 417 3.67 0.51 -1.65
C LEU A 417 4.17 1.34 -0.45
N PHE A 418 5.12 0.81 0.31
CA PHE A 418 5.64 1.40 1.55
C PHE A 418 7.06 1.97 1.43
N GLU A 419 7.64 2.07 0.23
CA GLU A 419 9.06 2.42 0.04
C GLU A 419 9.48 3.78 0.60
N LYS A 420 8.54 4.72 0.72
CA LYS A 420 8.76 6.07 1.25
C LYS A 420 8.51 6.20 2.75
N ASN A 421 8.08 5.13 3.41
CA ASN A 421 7.74 5.11 4.82
C ASN A 421 8.63 4.09 5.57
N THR A 422 9.95 4.23 5.41
CA THR A 422 10.95 3.25 5.89
C THR A 422 11.01 3.12 7.42
N GLY A 423 10.70 4.19 8.16
CA GLY A 423 10.66 4.22 9.63
C GLY A 423 9.39 3.61 10.26
N VAL A 424 8.55 2.92 9.48
CA VAL A 424 7.36 2.24 10.00
C VAL A 424 7.77 0.97 10.77
N THR A 425 7.40 0.93 12.04
CA THR A 425 7.69 -0.18 12.96
C THR A 425 6.52 -1.15 13.14
N SER A 426 5.31 -0.80 12.71
CA SER A 426 4.12 -1.66 12.84
C SER A 426 3.20 -1.61 11.63
N PHE A 427 2.80 -2.80 11.17
CA PHE A 427 1.79 -3.07 10.15
C PHE A 427 0.60 -3.84 10.74
N SER A 428 0.32 -3.68 12.04
CA SER A 428 -0.76 -4.44 12.66
C SER A 428 -2.12 -4.10 12.03
N TYR A 429 -2.93 -5.11 11.70
CA TYR A 429 -4.22 -4.92 11.01
C TYR A 429 -4.13 -4.22 9.64
N CYS A 430 -2.95 -4.07 9.03
CA CYS A 430 -2.76 -3.21 7.85
C CYS A 430 -3.71 -3.55 6.71
N PHE A 431 -3.86 -4.84 6.37
CA PHE A 431 -4.77 -5.36 5.35
C PHE A 431 -5.86 -6.26 5.95
N LEU A 432 -6.22 -6.06 7.23
CA LEU A 432 -7.28 -6.84 7.87
C LEU A 432 -8.58 -6.73 7.04
N SER A 433 -9.15 -7.87 6.68
CA SER A 433 -10.39 -8.00 5.91
C SER A 433 -10.35 -7.33 4.53
N CYS A 434 -9.19 -7.30 3.88
CA CYS A 434 -9.09 -7.05 2.43
C CYS A 434 -9.57 -8.29 1.65
N THR A 435 -10.87 -8.54 1.70
CA THR A 435 -11.46 -9.82 1.26
C THR A 435 -11.24 -10.13 -0.22
N SER A 436 -11.06 -9.11 -1.07
CA SER A 436 -10.80 -9.27 -2.52
C SER A 436 -9.33 -9.31 -2.90
N LEU A 437 -8.39 -9.18 -1.95
CA LEU A 437 -6.97 -9.20 -2.23
C LEU A 437 -6.53 -10.62 -2.61
N THR A 438 -6.07 -10.80 -3.85
CA THR A 438 -5.78 -12.13 -4.41
C THR A 438 -4.32 -12.55 -4.29
N ALA A 439 -3.40 -11.57 -4.24
CA ALA A 439 -1.96 -11.77 -4.17
C ALA A 439 -1.28 -10.69 -3.35
N ILE A 440 -0.15 -11.05 -2.74
CA ILE A 440 0.76 -10.13 -2.05
C ILE A 440 2.02 -10.00 -2.92
N PRO A 441 2.50 -8.78 -3.22
CA PRO A 441 3.79 -8.60 -3.90
C PRO A 441 4.97 -9.06 -3.03
N GLU A 442 6.00 -9.65 -3.64
CA GLU A 442 7.13 -10.22 -2.91
C GLU A 442 7.90 -9.19 -2.05
N LYS A 443 8.05 -7.96 -2.56
CA LYS A 443 8.84 -6.90 -1.90
C LYS A 443 8.01 -5.90 -1.08
N LEU A 444 6.77 -6.24 -0.75
CA LEU A 444 5.84 -5.31 -0.11
C LEU A 444 6.42 -4.61 1.14
N PHE A 445 7.17 -5.35 1.98
CA PHE A 445 7.79 -4.83 3.21
C PHE A 445 9.32 -4.70 3.14
N ALA A 446 9.91 -4.78 1.93
CA ALA A 446 11.36 -4.90 1.74
C ALA A 446 12.18 -3.70 2.24
N THR A 447 11.53 -2.55 2.39
CA THR A 447 12.14 -1.27 2.81
C THR A 447 11.85 -0.93 4.28
N ASN A 448 11.02 -1.73 4.96
CA ASN A 448 10.58 -1.47 6.33
C ASN A 448 11.37 -2.34 7.33
N THR A 449 12.69 -2.22 7.31
CA THR A 449 13.60 -3.05 8.11
C THR A 449 13.40 -2.93 9.62
N GLU A 450 12.79 -1.84 10.07
CA GLU A 450 12.48 -1.57 11.49
C GLU A 450 11.12 -2.16 11.93
N ALA A 451 10.40 -2.83 11.04
CA ALA A 451 9.09 -3.41 11.35
C ALA A 451 9.19 -4.54 12.38
N THR A 452 8.55 -4.34 13.53
CA THR A 452 8.52 -5.29 14.65
C THR A 452 7.20 -6.06 14.75
N ASN A 453 6.09 -5.49 14.23
CA ASN A 453 4.75 -6.02 14.48
C ASN A 453 3.92 -6.16 13.20
N PHE A 454 3.56 -7.40 12.85
CA PHE A 454 2.68 -7.79 11.74
C PHE A 454 1.39 -8.47 12.21
N SER A 455 1.00 -8.28 13.48
CA SER A 455 -0.19 -8.92 14.04
C SER A 455 -1.44 -8.58 13.24
N TYR A 456 -2.26 -9.55 12.88
CA TYR A 456 -3.49 -9.36 12.09
C TYR A 456 -3.29 -8.74 10.69
N CYS A 457 -2.05 -8.65 10.17
CA CYS A 457 -1.76 -7.87 8.96
C CYS A 457 -2.61 -8.29 7.76
N PHE A 458 -2.81 -9.59 7.54
CA PHE A 458 -3.64 -10.15 6.47
C PHE A 458 -4.78 -11.02 7.00
N GLU A 459 -5.25 -10.80 8.24
CA GLU A 459 -6.41 -11.54 8.75
C GLU A 459 -7.61 -11.32 7.80
N ASN A 460 -8.35 -12.40 7.53
CA ASN A 460 -9.58 -12.40 6.75
C ASN A 460 -9.40 -11.90 5.29
N CYS A 461 -8.19 -12.02 4.73
CA CYS A 461 -7.94 -11.92 3.29
C CYS A 461 -8.38 -13.23 2.61
N ILE A 462 -9.71 -13.44 2.53
CA ILE A 462 -10.30 -14.73 2.15
C ILE A 462 -9.95 -15.18 0.73
N SER A 463 -9.71 -14.24 -0.20
CA SER A 463 -9.33 -14.53 -1.60
C SER A 463 -7.83 -14.73 -1.81
N LEU A 464 -7.00 -14.60 -0.77
CA LEU A 464 -5.55 -14.78 -0.88
C LEU A 464 -5.21 -16.25 -1.14
N THR A 465 -4.55 -16.52 -2.26
CA THR A 465 -4.26 -17.89 -2.71
C THR A 465 -2.84 -18.36 -2.42
N ALA A 466 -1.89 -17.42 -2.29
CA ALA A 466 -0.48 -17.70 -2.05
C ALA A 466 0.17 -16.58 -1.22
N ILE A 467 1.23 -16.92 -0.51
CA ILE A 467 2.10 -15.98 0.20
C ILE A 467 3.47 -16.00 -0.49
N PRO A 468 4.11 -14.87 -0.76
CA PRO A 468 5.49 -14.83 -1.22
C PRO A 468 6.47 -15.41 -0.20
N GLU A 469 7.45 -16.20 -0.65
CA GLU A 469 8.48 -16.76 0.24
C GLU A 469 9.30 -15.68 0.93
N THR A 470 9.55 -14.56 0.26
CA THR A 470 10.43 -13.47 0.71
C THR A 470 9.70 -12.32 1.39
N LEU A 471 8.39 -12.45 1.67
CA LEU A 471 7.54 -11.35 2.16
C LEU A 471 8.12 -10.64 3.40
N PHE A 472 8.69 -11.40 4.34
CA PHE A 472 9.25 -10.88 5.60
C PHE A 472 10.78 -10.96 5.68
N ALA A 473 11.47 -11.19 4.54
CA ALA A 473 12.90 -11.51 4.51
C ALA A 473 13.82 -10.38 4.99
N THR A 474 13.33 -9.15 5.03
CA THR A 474 14.10 -7.96 5.46
C THR A 474 13.70 -7.44 6.84
N ASN A 475 12.62 -7.96 7.44
CA ASN A 475 12.07 -7.48 8.70
C ASN A 475 12.67 -8.28 9.87
N THR A 476 13.99 -8.21 10.04
CA THR A 476 14.74 -9.05 11.01
C THR A 476 14.34 -8.79 12.47
N GLU A 477 13.84 -7.59 12.75
CA GLU A 477 13.36 -7.16 14.07
C GLU A 477 11.91 -7.59 14.38
N ALA A 478 11.24 -8.30 13.46
CA ALA A 478 9.85 -8.72 13.65
C ALA A 478 9.68 -9.67 14.84
N THR A 479 8.90 -9.26 15.85
CA THR A 479 8.64 -10.03 17.07
C THR A 479 7.25 -10.67 17.12
N ASN A 480 6.27 -10.13 16.38
CA ASN A 480 4.86 -10.52 16.50
C ASN A 480 4.20 -10.79 15.13
N PHE A 481 3.78 -12.03 14.91
CA PHE A 481 3.00 -12.51 13.75
C PHE A 481 1.64 -13.08 14.16
N SER A 482 1.17 -12.76 15.36
CA SER A 482 -0.11 -13.26 15.86
C SER A 482 -1.25 -12.90 14.90
N TYR A 483 -2.14 -13.84 14.62
CA TYR A 483 -3.28 -13.65 13.71
C TYR A 483 -2.93 -13.22 12.26
N CYS A 484 -1.64 -13.19 11.85
CA CYS A 484 -1.21 -12.52 10.62
C CYS A 484 -1.93 -13.01 9.34
N PHE A 485 -2.22 -14.30 9.23
CA PHE A 485 -2.95 -14.91 8.11
C PHE A 485 -4.23 -15.62 8.56
N LYS A 486 -4.79 -15.25 9.71
CA LYS A 486 -6.02 -15.87 10.22
C LYS A 486 -7.15 -15.74 9.20
N SER A 487 -7.94 -16.79 8.99
CA SER A 487 -9.08 -16.84 8.07
C SER A 487 -8.71 -16.58 6.59
N CYS A 488 -7.46 -16.81 6.18
CA CYS A 488 -7.09 -16.89 4.76
C CYS A 488 -7.55 -18.24 4.18
N ILE A 489 -8.87 -18.42 4.02
CA ILE A 489 -9.49 -19.73 3.71
C ILE A 489 -9.09 -20.31 2.35
N SER A 490 -8.69 -19.48 1.39
CA SER A 490 -8.22 -19.90 0.05
C SER A 490 -6.75 -20.29 0.01
N LEU A 491 -5.99 -20.10 1.10
CA LEU A 491 -4.59 -20.49 1.16
C LEU A 491 -4.47 -22.02 1.25
N THR A 492 -3.73 -22.63 0.32
CA THR A 492 -3.56 -24.09 0.26
C THR A 492 -2.20 -24.59 0.71
N THR A 493 -1.19 -23.72 0.67
CA THR A 493 0.22 -24.01 1.04
C THR A 493 0.84 -22.81 1.76
N ILE A 494 1.91 -23.05 2.52
CA ILE A 494 2.74 -22.00 3.14
C ILE A 494 4.15 -22.11 2.54
N PRO A 495 4.83 -21.00 2.22
CA PRO A 495 6.22 -21.04 1.78
C PRO A 495 7.16 -21.55 2.87
N GLN A 496 8.18 -22.32 2.49
CA GLN A 496 9.09 -22.94 3.45
C GLN A 496 9.88 -21.91 4.26
N LYS A 497 10.31 -20.81 3.63
CA LYS A 497 11.19 -19.80 4.26
C LYS A 497 10.47 -18.53 4.71
N LEU A 498 9.14 -18.57 4.84
CA LEU A 498 8.33 -17.39 5.14
C LEU A 498 8.83 -16.60 6.37
N PHE A 499 9.28 -17.30 7.42
CA PHE A 499 9.77 -16.68 8.66
C PHE A 499 11.28 -16.86 8.91
N ALA A 500 12.05 -17.25 7.88
CA ALA A 500 13.44 -17.64 8.04
C ALA A 500 14.38 -16.51 8.49
N ALA A 501 14.00 -15.25 8.25
CA ALA A 501 14.78 -14.07 8.65
C ALA A 501 14.35 -13.47 9.99
N ASN A 502 13.22 -13.88 10.55
CA ASN A 502 12.59 -13.23 11.71
C ASN A 502 13.01 -13.92 13.02
N THR A 503 14.31 -13.92 13.33
CA THR A 503 14.88 -14.64 14.48
C THR A 503 14.40 -14.11 15.83
N GLU A 504 13.89 -12.87 15.86
CA GLU A 504 13.32 -12.21 17.03
C GLU A 504 11.83 -12.52 17.26
N ALA A 505 11.19 -13.30 16.39
CA ALA A 505 9.78 -13.65 16.52
C ALA A 505 9.49 -14.44 17.80
N THR A 506 8.53 -13.93 18.60
CA THR A 506 8.10 -14.49 19.89
C THR A 506 6.67 -15.03 19.85
N ASP A 507 5.80 -14.48 19.00
CA ASP A 507 4.37 -14.76 19.00
C ASP A 507 3.85 -15.14 17.60
N PHE A 508 3.38 -16.40 17.48
CA PHE A 508 2.70 -16.95 16.30
C PHE A 508 1.28 -17.41 16.64
N SER A 509 0.72 -16.96 17.76
CA SER A 509 -0.63 -17.32 18.17
C SER A 509 -1.64 -16.97 17.06
N PHE A 510 -2.53 -17.90 16.74
CA PHE A 510 -3.54 -17.76 15.69
C PHE A 510 -3.03 -17.45 14.26
N CYS A 511 -1.72 -17.55 13.98
CA CYS A 511 -1.12 -17.04 12.73
C CYS A 511 -1.79 -17.60 11.46
N PHE A 512 -2.10 -18.90 11.42
CA PHE A 512 -2.82 -19.58 10.34
C PHE A 512 -4.17 -20.16 10.80
N ASN A 513 -4.76 -19.59 11.86
CA ASN A 513 -6.06 -20.00 12.36
C ASN A 513 -7.11 -19.90 11.25
N ASN A 514 -7.97 -20.90 11.10
CA ASN A 514 -9.04 -20.95 10.10
C ASN A 514 -8.55 -20.80 8.64
N CYS A 515 -7.29 -21.17 8.35
CA CYS A 515 -6.85 -21.43 6.98
C CYS A 515 -7.38 -22.80 6.53
N SER A 516 -8.69 -22.90 6.33
CA SER A 516 -9.40 -24.18 6.12
C SER A 516 -8.99 -24.91 4.83
N GLY A 517 -8.45 -24.18 3.84
CA GLY A 517 -7.91 -24.74 2.60
C GLY A 517 -6.49 -25.31 2.72
N LEU A 518 -5.79 -25.07 3.84
CA LEU A 518 -4.39 -25.47 4.02
C LEU A 518 -4.26 -27.00 4.09
N THR A 519 -3.46 -27.58 3.19
CA THR A 519 -3.30 -29.04 3.08
C THR A 519 -2.00 -29.55 3.69
N MET A 520 -0.96 -28.72 3.75
CA MET A 520 0.36 -29.08 4.25
C MET A 520 1.05 -27.92 4.98
N ILE A 521 1.91 -28.26 5.94
CA ILE A 521 2.79 -27.30 6.63
C ILE A 521 4.23 -27.62 6.23
N PRO A 522 5.08 -26.63 5.92
CA PRO A 522 6.51 -26.86 5.71
C PRO A 522 7.22 -27.30 6.98
N ALA A 523 8.08 -28.31 6.88
CA ALA A 523 8.79 -28.89 8.03
C ALA A 523 9.76 -27.93 8.74
N THR A 524 10.18 -26.85 8.06
CA THR A 524 11.13 -25.86 8.57
C THR A 524 10.52 -24.47 8.74
N LEU A 525 9.19 -24.36 8.74
CA LEU A 525 8.46 -23.08 8.81
C LEU A 525 8.92 -22.20 9.98
N PHE A 526 9.16 -22.80 11.15
CA PHE A 526 9.57 -22.09 12.37
C PHE A 526 11.03 -22.34 12.79
N ALA A 527 11.85 -22.92 11.90
CA ALA A 527 13.20 -23.40 12.24
C ALA A 527 14.19 -22.29 12.67
N ALA A 528 13.93 -21.03 12.29
CA ALA A 528 14.74 -19.88 12.66
C ALA A 528 14.23 -19.14 13.91
N ASN A 529 12.99 -19.40 14.34
CA ASN A 529 12.29 -18.60 15.35
C ASN A 529 12.49 -19.18 16.75
N THR A 530 13.75 -19.31 17.16
CA THR A 530 14.15 -19.96 18.43
C THR A 530 13.59 -19.27 19.69
N LYS A 531 13.22 -17.99 19.58
CA LYS A 531 12.62 -17.17 20.64
C LYS A 531 11.08 -17.29 20.74
N ALA A 532 10.44 -18.06 19.86
CA ALA A 532 8.99 -18.22 19.85
C ALA A 532 8.48 -18.86 21.15
N THR A 533 7.56 -18.17 21.84
CA THR A 533 6.96 -18.61 23.11
C THR A 533 5.51 -19.07 22.98
N ASP A 534 4.77 -18.56 21.98
CA ASP A 534 3.33 -18.83 21.84
C ASP A 534 2.96 -19.32 20.43
N PHE A 535 2.38 -20.51 20.36
CA PHE A 535 1.81 -21.15 19.15
C PHE A 535 0.32 -21.49 19.33
N SER A 536 -0.34 -20.90 20.32
CA SER A 536 -1.75 -21.17 20.61
C SER A 536 -2.63 -20.90 19.40
N SER A 537 -3.53 -21.84 19.09
CA SER A 537 -4.44 -21.78 17.94
C SER A 537 -3.80 -21.57 16.56
N CYS A 538 -2.47 -21.72 16.42
CA CYS A 538 -1.74 -21.37 15.19
C CYS A 538 -2.29 -22.05 13.93
N PHE A 539 -2.74 -23.31 14.02
CA PHE A 539 -3.36 -24.07 12.93
C PHE A 539 -4.77 -24.55 13.28
N GLN A 540 -5.43 -23.92 14.26
CA GLN A 540 -6.79 -24.28 14.63
C GLN A 540 -7.73 -24.06 13.42
N TYR A 541 -8.70 -24.94 13.20
CA TYR A 541 -9.62 -24.91 12.05
C TYR A 541 -8.96 -25.07 10.66
N CYS A 542 -7.72 -25.56 10.57
CA CYS A 542 -7.13 -26.03 9.32
C CYS A 542 -7.75 -27.39 8.91
N THR A 543 -9.02 -27.36 8.51
CA THR A 543 -9.83 -28.57 8.32
C THR A 543 -9.39 -29.50 7.19
N SER A 544 -8.52 -29.04 6.29
CA SER A 544 -7.96 -29.82 5.18
C SER A 544 -6.54 -30.35 5.45
N LEU A 545 -5.96 -30.05 6.61
CA LEU A 545 -4.61 -30.47 6.98
C LEU A 545 -4.57 -31.98 7.25
N THR A 546 -3.74 -32.71 6.51
CA THR A 546 -3.69 -34.18 6.59
C THR A 546 -2.58 -34.72 7.48
N ALA A 547 -1.47 -33.98 7.61
CA ALA A 547 -0.30 -34.37 8.38
C ALA A 547 0.38 -33.17 9.04
N ILE A 548 1.10 -33.43 10.14
CA ILE A 548 1.96 -32.46 10.81
C ILE A 548 3.42 -32.88 10.55
N PRO A 549 4.31 -31.98 10.12
CA PRO A 549 5.73 -32.30 10.01
C PRO A 549 6.36 -32.60 11.36
N GLU A 550 7.19 -33.65 11.42
CA GLU A 550 7.88 -34.06 12.65
C GLU A 550 8.74 -32.95 13.25
N THR A 551 9.43 -32.18 12.41
CA THR A 551 10.39 -31.16 12.84
C THR A 551 9.80 -29.77 13.03
N LEU A 552 8.47 -29.61 12.96
CA LEU A 552 7.81 -28.31 12.91
C LEU A 552 8.21 -27.38 14.07
N PHE A 553 8.31 -27.93 15.29
CA PHE A 553 8.66 -27.18 16.51
C PHE A 553 10.04 -27.53 17.09
N ALA A 554 10.88 -28.23 16.31
CA ALA A 554 12.12 -28.83 16.83
C ALA A 554 13.19 -27.83 17.31
N THR A 555 13.04 -26.54 17.02
CA THR A 555 13.99 -25.48 17.39
C THR A 555 13.42 -24.45 18.37
N ASN A 556 12.11 -24.51 18.67
CA ASN A 556 11.41 -23.51 19.47
C ASN A 556 11.45 -23.88 20.96
N THR A 557 12.66 -23.91 21.52
CA THR A 557 12.90 -24.38 22.90
C THR A 557 12.26 -23.49 23.98
N GLU A 558 11.93 -22.25 23.62
CA GLU A 558 11.25 -21.27 24.47
C GLU A 558 9.71 -21.38 24.44
N ALA A 559 9.14 -22.26 23.63
CA ALA A 559 7.69 -22.41 23.50
C ALA A 559 7.04 -22.87 24.81
N THR A 560 6.02 -22.12 25.27
CA THR A 560 5.27 -22.39 26.52
C THR A 560 3.81 -22.75 26.27
N ASN A 561 3.22 -22.26 25.18
CA ASN A 561 1.78 -22.37 24.92
C ASN A 561 1.47 -23.01 23.56
N PHE A 562 0.79 -24.16 23.58
CA PHE A 562 0.28 -24.88 22.42
C PHE A 562 -1.24 -25.10 22.50
N SER A 563 -1.93 -24.33 23.34
CA SER A 563 -3.37 -24.47 23.51
C SER A 563 -4.09 -24.30 22.16
N TYR A 564 -5.02 -25.19 21.85
CA TYR A 564 -5.79 -25.23 20.59
C TYR A 564 -4.96 -25.35 19.30
N CYS A 565 -3.63 -25.56 19.33
CA CYS A 565 -2.75 -25.40 18.16
C CYS A 565 -3.24 -26.14 16.90
N PHE A 566 -3.73 -27.37 17.03
CA PHE A 566 -4.29 -28.19 15.95
C PHE A 566 -5.77 -28.54 16.16
N SER A 567 -6.47 -27.79 17.01
CA SER A 567 -7.89 -28.01 17.27
C SER A 567 -8.68 -27.89 15.95
N GLN A 568 -9.61 -28.80 15.71
CA GLN A 568 -10.49 -28.83 14.54
C GLN A 568 -9.76 -29.14 13.22
N CYS A 569 -8.54 -29.68 13.26
CA CYS A 569 -7.89 -30.30 12.10
C CYS A 569 -8.56 -31.65 11.80
N LYS A 570 -9.75 -31.59 11.20
CA LYS A 570 -10.68 -32.73 11.06
C LYS A 570 -10.14 -33.86 10.17
N THR A 571 -9.23 -33.57 9.24
CA THR A 571 -8.62 -34.55 8.34
C THR A 571 -7.32 -35.16 8.85
N LEU A 572 -6.77 -34.67 9.97
CA LEU A 572 -5.51 -35.14 10.53
C LEU A 572 -5.62 -36.61 10.98
N THR A 573 -4.75 -37.47 10.45
CA THR A 573 -4.80 -38.93 10.71
C THR A 573 -3.80 -39.41 11.76
N GLU A 574 -2.70 -38.69 11.94
CA GLU A 574 -1.59 -39.07 12.82
C GLU A 574 -0.92 -37.85 13.45
N ILE A 575 -0.21 -38.07 14.56
CA ILE A 575 0.61 -37.08 15.25
C ILE A 575 2.05 -37.62 15.26
N PRO A 576 3.07 -36.83 14.87
CA PRO A 576 4.46 -37.24 14.99
C PRO A 576 4.88 -37.48 16.45
N ALA A 577 5.62 -38.55 16.70
CA ALA A 577 5.99 -38.98 18.04
C ALA A 577 6.90 -38.00 18.80
N THR A 578 7.64 -37.16 18.07
CA THR A 578 8.64 -36.22 18.57
C THR A 578 8.21 -34.75 18.40
N LEU A 579 6.94 -34.50 18.01
CA LEU A 579 6.43 -33.17 17.67
C LEU A 579 6.76 -32.09 18.72
N PHE A 580 6.66 -32.43 20.01
CA PHE A 580 6.90 -31.52 21.13
C PHE A 580 8.19 -31.82 21.91
N ALA A 581 9.08 -32.66 21.39
CA ALA A 581 10.25 -33.16 22.12
C ALA A 581 11.25 -32.06 22.52
N ALA A 582 11.32 -30.97 21.75
CA ALA A 582 12.20 -29.83 22.02
C ALA A 582 11.58 -28.79 22.98
N ASN A 583 10.26 -28.80 23.16
CA ASN A 583 9.51 -27.73 23.84
C ASN A 583 9.38 -28.03 25.34
N THR A 584 10.51 -28.23 26.02
CA THR A 584 10.56 -28.64 27.44
C THR A 584 9.92 -27.64 28.41
N LYS A 585 9.76 -26.38 27.99
CA LYS A 585 9.09 -25.29 28.73
C LYS A 585 7.57 -25.23 28.51
N ALA A 586 6.99 -26.11 27.70
CA ALA A 586 5.55 -26.12 27.44
C ALA A 586 4.76 -26.38 28.73
N THR A 587 3.84 -25.46 29.05
CA THR A 587 2.95 -25.52 30.21
C THR A 587 1.50 -25.82 29.82
N ASP A 588 1.09 -25.46 28.60
CA ASP A 588 -0.32 -25.51 28.17
C ASP A 588 -0.53 -26.27 26.85
N PHE A 589 -1.23 -27.41 26.93
CA PHE A 589 -1.72 -28.21 25.81
C PHE A 589 -3.26 -28.30 25.77
N LYS A 590 -3.94 -27.37 26.45
CA LYS A 590 -5.40 -27.28 26.47
C LYS A 590 -5.96 -27.36 25.06
N SER A 591 -6.89 -28.27 24.84
CA SER A 591 -7.61 -28.43 23.58
C SER A 591 -6.73 -28.64 22.33
N CYS A 592 -5.45 -29.02 22.45
CA CYS A 592 -4.49 -28.99 21.34
C CYS A 592 -4.94 -29.79 20.10
N PHE A 593 -5.63 -30.93 20.29
CA PHE A 593 -6.13 -31.81 19.24
C PHE A 593 -7.65 -32.04 19.32
N VAL A 594 -8.41 -31.08 19.87
CA VAL A 594 -9.89 -31.15 19.92
C VAL A 594 -10.47 -31.41 18.55
N ASN A 595 -11.41 -32.35 18.45
CA ASN A 595 -12.18 -32.64 17.23
C ASN A 595 -11.29 -32.98 16.00
N CYS A 596 -10.11 -33.57 16.25
CA CYS A 596 -9.31 -34.26 15.23
C CYS A 596 -9.92 -35.64 14.95
N ASN A 597 -11.03 -35.64 14.22
CA ASN A 597 -11.95 -36.80 14.13
C ASN A 597 -11.38 -38.00 13.37
N GLN A 598 -10.30 -37.80 12.63
CA GLN A 598 -9.64 -38.85 11.85
C GLN A 598 -8.45 -39.48 12.58
N LEU A 599 -8.08 -38.97 13.77
CA LEU A 599 -7.01 -39.51 14.58
C LEU A 599 -7.40 -40.88 15.15
N THR A 600 -6.58 -41.90 14.87
CA THR A 600 -6.83 -43.29 15.29
C THR A 600 -5.94 -43.75 16.44
N THR A 601 -4.75 -43.15 16.58
CA THR A 601 -3.74 -43.47 17.59
C THR A 601 -3.05 -42.20 18.06
N ILE A 602 -2.46 -42.25 19.25
CA ILE A 602 -1.61 -41.18 19.81
C ILE A 602 -0.23 -41.80 20.06
N PRO A 603 0.89 -41.11 19.79
CA PRO A 603 2.21 -41.60 20.20
C PRO A 603 2.37 -41.56 21.72
N GLY A 604 2.84 -42.66 22.32
CA GLY A 604 3.09 -42.70 23.77
C GLY A 604 4.23 -41.79 24.26
N THR A 605 5.10 -41.34 23.34
CA THR A 605 6.22 -40.43 23.64
C THR A 605 5.88 -38.96 23.39
N LEU A 606 4.64 -38.63 22.98
CA LEU A 606 4.27 -37.30 22.51
C LEU A 606 4.61 -36.19 23.52
N PHE A 607 4.39 -36.45 24.82
CA PHE A 607 4.66 -35.51 25.91
C PHE A 607 5.85 -35.91 26.80
N GLU A 608 6.72 -36.84 26.36
CA GLU A 608 7.78 -37.42 27.21
C GLU A 608 8.77 -36.37 27.74
N LYS A 609 8.96 -35.25 27.03
CA LYS A 609 9.90 -34.19 27.40
C LYS A 609 9.23 -32.95 27.99
N ASN A 610 7.90 -32.91 28.08
CA ASN A 610 7.16 -31.73 28.55
C ASN A 610 6.79 -31.90 30.04
N THR A 611 7.78 -31.73 30.91
CA THR A 611 7.64 -31.93 32.37
C THR A 611 6.92 -30.78 33.08
N GLU A 612 6.83 -29.62 32.43
CA GLU A 612 6.25 -28.38 32.96
C GLU A 612 4.74 -28.23 32.68
N VAL A 613 4.12 -29.20 31.99
CA VAL A 613 2.71 -29.12 31.61
C VAL A 613 1.79 -29.11 32.83
N THR A 614 0.88 -28.13 32.87
CA THR A 614 -0.18 -28.00 33.88
C THR A 614 -1.56 -28.31 33.31
N TYR A 615 -1.81 -28.01 32.03
CA TYR A 615 -3.13 -28.10 31.41
C TYR A 615 -3.18 -29.10 30.24
N PHE A 616 -4.01 -30.14 30.38
CA PHE A 616 -4.40 -31.07 29.31
C PHE A 616 -5.91 -31.08 29.06
N ASN A 617 -6.65 -30.13 29.63
CA ASN A 617 -8.10 -30.10 29.49
C ASN A 617 -8.51 -30.04 28.01
N GLU A 618 -9.46 -30.90 27.66
CA GLU A 618 -9.97 -31.10 26.30
C GLU A 618 -8.91 -31.54 25.27
N CYS A 619 -7.66 -31.87 25.62
CA CYS A 619 -6.56 -32.07 24.66
C CYS A 619 -6.88 -33.02 23.50
N PHE A 620 -7.57 -34.14 23.75
CA PHE A 620 -8.02 -35.10 22.74
C PHE A 620 -9.55 -35.25 22.71
N SER A 621 -10.28 -34.25 23.21
CA SER A 621 -11.74 -34.25 23.21
C SER A 621 -12.27 -34.36 21.79
N GLN A 622 -13.29 -35.19 21.59
CA GLN A 622 -13.97 -35.47 20.33
C GLN A 622 -13.07 -36.11 19.25
N CYS A 623 -11.91 -36.69 19.60
CA CYS A 623 -11.18 -37.60 18.71
C CYS A 623 -11.97 -38.91 18.51
N SER A 624 -13.03 -38.84 17.70
CA SER A 624 -14.10 -39.85 17.61
C SER A 624 -13.68 -41.18 16.99
N LYS A 625 -12.49 -41.26 16.38
CA LYS A 625 -11.89 -42.50 15.84
C LYS A 625 -10.73 -43.05 16.69
N LEU A 626 -10.42 -42.41 17.82
CA LEU A 626 -9.37 -42.88 18.72
C LEU A 626 -9.79 -44.19 19.39
N THR A 627 -9.01 -45.25 19.21
CA THR A 627 -9.37 -46.60 19.68
C THR A 627 -8.68 -47.02 20.98
N THR A 628 -7.49 -46.48 21.25
CA THR A 628 -6.64 -46.83 22.40
C THR A 628 -5.88 -45.59 22.89
N ILE A 629 -5.52 -45.60 24.18
CA ILE A 629 -4.64 -44.59 24.79
C ILE A 629 -3.30 -45.25 25.11
N PRO A 630 -2.15 -44.63 24.76
CA PRO A 630 -0.85 -45.14 25.16
C PRO A 630 -0.64 -45.10 26.67
N GLU A 631 -0.06 -46.17 27.23
CA GLU A 631 0.20 -46.28 28.67
C GLU A 631 1.05 -45.13 29.24
N LYS A 632 2.05 -44.68 28.48
CA LYS A 632 3.03 -43.68 28.94
C LYS A 632 2.71 -42.23 28.60
N LEU A 633 1.50 -41.96 28.07
CA LEU A 633 1.17 -40.67 27.45
C LEU A 633 1.42 -39.46 28.37
N PHE A 634 1.08 -39.57 29.66
CA PHE A 634 1.21 -38.46 30.63
C PHE A 634 2.29 -38.70 31.69
N THR A 635 3.13 -39.73 31.55
CA THR A 635 4.05 -40.17 32.62
C THR A 635 5.04 -39.08 33.03
N ALA A 636 5.51 -38.25 32.09
CA ALA A 636 6.46 -37.18 32.36
C ALA A 636 5.84 -35.90 32.95
N SER A 637 4.54 -35.67 32.73
CA SER A 637 3.85 -34.43 33.06
C SER A 637 3.36 -34.41 34.52
N THR A 638 4.31 -34.53 35.46
CA THR A 638 4.02 -34.64 36.92
C THR A 638 3.36 -33.41 37.54
N LYS A 639 3.43 -32.25 36.87
CA LYS A 639 2.80 -30.98 37.25
C LYS A 639 1.39 -30.80 36.68
N ALA A 640 0.87 -31.77 35.92
CA ALA A 640 -0.46 -31.64 35.32
C ALA A 640 -1.55 -31.59 36.39
N THR A 641 -2.34 -30.52 36.39
CA THR A 641 -3.41 -30.28 37.36
C THR A 641 -4.80 -30.51 36.77
N ASP A 642 -4.96 -30.37 35.45
CA ASP A 642 -6.28 -30.35 34.79
C ASP A 642 -6.35 -31.30 33.58
N PHE A 643 -7.21 -32.31 33.70
CA PHE A 643 -7.58 -33.27 32.66
C PHE A 643 -9.07 -33.22 32.30
N ASN A 644 -9.77 -32.12 32.64
CA ASN A 644 -11.18 -31.91 32.30
C ASN A 644 -11.42 -32.25 30.83
N LYS A 645 -12.37 -33.15 30.55
CA LYS A 645 -12.74 -33.58 29.19
C LYS A 645 -11.60 -34.07 28.29
N CYS A 646 -10.45 -34.50 28.83
CA CYS A 646 -9.27 -34.83 28.01
C CYS A 646 -9.55 -35.83 26.88
N PHE A 647 -10.43 -36.82 27.09
CA PHE A 647 -10.90 -37.81 26.10
C PHE A 647 -12.43 -37.80 25.94
N TYR A 648 -13.08 -36.67 26.25
CA TYR A 648 -14.52 -36.50 26.13
C TYR A 648 -15.01 -36.86 24.72
N GLN A 649 -16.05 -37.67 24.58
CA GLN A 649 -16.59 -38.10 23.28
C GLN A 649 -15.58 -38.79 22.35
N CYS A 650 -14.54 -39.45 22.89
CA CYS A 650 -13.79 -40.47 22.17
C CYS A 650 -14.65 -41.75 22.04
N LYS A 651 -15.67 -41.69 21.19
CA LYS A 651 -16.80 -42.64 21.16
C LYS A 651 -16.40 -44.09 20.93
N VAL A 652 -15.34 -44.34 20.16
CA VAL A 652 -14.85 -45.68 19.81
C VAL A 652 -13.66 -46.14 20.66
N LEU A 653 -13.31 -45.39 21.71
CA LEU A 653 -12.23 -45.76 22.64
C LEU A 653 -12.62 -47.05 23.38
N THR A 654 -11.77 -48.07 23.30
CA THR A 654 -12.09 -49.41 23.84
C THR A 654 -11.43 -49.73 25.18
N THR A 655 -10.28 -49.12 25.46
CA THR A 655 -9.43 -49.45 26.62
C THR A 655 -8.78 -48.20 27.22
N ILE A 656 -8.63 -48.20 28.55
CA ILE A 656 -7.84 -47.22 29.31
C ILE A 656 -6.70 -47.97 29.99
N PRO A 657 -5.44 -47.54 29.84
CA PRO A 657 -4.34 -48.09 30.64
C PRO A 657 -4.52 -47.80 32.13
N GLY A 658 -4.41 -48.82 32.99
CA GLY A 658 -4.57 -48.64 34.44
C GLY A 658 -3.53 -47.72 35.09
N THR A 659 -2.39 -47.51 34.43
CA THR A 659 -1.28 -46.65 34.87
C THR A 659 -1.31 -45.25 34.24
N LEU A 660 -2.33 -44.92 33.44
CA LEU A 660 -2.41 -43.69 32.63
C LEU A 660 -2.12 -42.40 33.43
N PHE A 661 -2.67 -42.29 34.64
CA PHE A 661 -2.52 -41.12 35.51
C PHE A 661 -1.63 -41.36 36.74
N ALA A 662 -0.84 -42.44 36.75
CA ALA A 662 -0.12 -42.90 37.94
C ALA A 662 0.95 -41.92 38.46
N THR A 663 1.44 -41.01 37.62
CA THR A 663 2.47 -40.01 37.98
C THR A 663 1.92 -38.58 38.12
N ASN A 664 0.66 -38.33 37.76
CA ASN A 664 0.05 -37.00 37.80
C ASN A 664 -0.54 -36.73 39.20
N THR A 665 0.29 -36.74 40.23
CA THR A 665 -0.17 -36.67 41.63
C THR A 665 -0.85 -35.35 42.00
N GLN A 666 -0.57 -34.28 41.25
CA GLN A 666 -1.15 -32.93 41.40
C GLN A 666 -2.47 -32.74 40.62
N ALA A 667 -2.94 -33.77 39.91
CA ALA A 667 -4.17 -33.68 39.12
C ALA A 667 -5.39 -33.46 40.04
N ALA A 668 -6.05 -32.32 39.86
CA ALA A 668 -7.19 -31.86 40.65
C ALA A 668 -8.53 -32.10 39.94
N ASP A 669 -8.56 -31.98 38.61
CA ASP A 669 -9.80 -32.04 37.81
C ASP A 669 -9.76 -33.14 36.73
N PHE A 670 -10.68 -34.10 36.84
CA PHE A 670 -10.96 -35.17 35.86
C PHE A 670 -12.39 -35.12 35.35
N SER A 671 -13.11 -34.02 35.58
CA SER A 671 -14.51 -33.92 35.19
C SER A 671 -14.68 -34.13 33.69
N LYS A 672 -15.67 -34.94 33.35
CA LYS A 672 -16.00 -35.36 31.98
C LYS A 672 -14.85 -36.02 31.19
N CYS A 673 -13.75 -36.45 31.84
CA CYS A 673 -12.53 -36.90 31.15
C CYS A 673 -12.79 -38.00 30.13
N PHE A 674 -13.71 -38.93 30.41
CA PHE A 674 -14.11 -40.03 29.53
C PHE A 674 -15.62 -40.05 29.26
N SER A 675 -16.35 -38.92 29.43
CA SER A 675 -17.79 -38.96 29.15
C SER A 675 -18.04 -39.32 27.69
N TYR A 676 -19.09 -40.10 27.45
CA TYR A 676 -19.50 -40.56 26.13
C TYR A 676 -18.42 -41.40 25.39
N CYS A 677 -17.52 -42.05 26.13
CA CYS A 677 -16.68 -43.14 25.59
C CYS A 677 -17.51 -44.44 25.53
N ASN A 678 -18.45 -44.50 24.59
CA ASN A 678 -19.50 -45.52 24.57
C ASN A 678 -18.96 -46.95 24.34
N GLU A 679 -17.83 -47.10 23.65
CA GLU A 679 -17.19 -48.41 23.35
C GLU A 679 -16.17 -48.87 24.42
N LEU A 680 -16.01 -48.12 25.50
CA LEU A 680 -15.08 -48.48 26.57
C LEU A 680 -15.51 -49.81 27.19
N THR A 681 -14.62 -50.79 27.25
CA THR A 681 -14.96 -52.16 27.70
C THR A 681 -14.78 -52.36 29.20
N GLU A 682 -13.83 -51.66 29.82
CA GLU A 682 -13.54 -51.76 31.25
C GLU A 682 -12.97 -50.45 31.78
N ILE A 683 -13.32 -50.10 33.02
CA ILE A 683 -12.62 -49.07 33.80
C ILE A 683 -11.58 -49.78 34.69
N PRO A 684 -10.27 -49.55 34.49
CA PRO A 684 -9.23 -50.32 35.16
C PRO A 684 -9.15 -50.02 36.66
N ALA A 685 -8.78 -51.05 37.44
CA ALA A 685 -8.43 -50.87 38.84
C ALA A 685 -7.24 -49.92 38.99
N GLY A 686 -7.29 -49.07 40.01
CA GLY A 686 -6.22 -48.16 40.39
C GLY A 686 -6.04 -46.93 39.50
N LEU A 687 -6.93 -46.70 38.52
CA LEU A 687 -6.81 -45.60 37.56
C LEU A 687 -6.56 -44.23 38.22
N PHE A 688 -7.25 -43.96 39.34
CA PHE A 688 -7.13 -42.70 40.09
C PHE A 688 -6.47 -42.88 41.46
N LYS A 689 -5.76 -43.99 41.68
CA LYS A 689 -5.15 -44.32 42.99
C LYS A 689 -4.09 -43.31 43.42
N LYS A 690 -3.36 -42.72 42.47
CA LYS A 690 -2.23 -41.81 42.74
C LYS A 690 -2.59 -40.33 42.70
N ASN A 691 -3.79 -39.97 42.24
CA ASN A 691 -4.22 -38.58 42.11
C ASN A 691 -4.84 -38.09 43.43
N THR A 692 -4.02 -37.99 44.47
CA THR A 692 -4.49 -37.71 45.84
C THR A 692 -5.10 -36.34 46.01
N GLU A 693 -4.78 -35.39 45.13
CA GLU A 693 -5.29 -34.02 45.13
C GLU A 693 -6.60 -33.85 44.33
N ALA A 694 -7.09 -34.90 43.67
CA ALA A 694 -8.29 -34.84 42.84
C ALA A 694 -9.54 -34.47 43.63
N THR A 695 -10.18 -33.36 43.27
CA THR A 695 -11.43 -32.87 43.86
C THR A 695 -12.63 -32.95 42.93
N ASN A 696 -12.43 -33.18 41.62
CA ASN A 696 -13.52 -33.14 40.65
C ASN A 696 -13.52 -34.36 39.72
N PHE A 697 -14.52 -35.22 39.86
CA PHE A 697 -14.82 -36.36 38.98
C PHE A 697 -16.21 -36.26 38.35
N SER A 698 -16.81 -35.06 38.36
CA SER A 698 -18.16 -34.87 37.83
C SER A 698 -18.25 -35.35 36.38
N GLU A 699 -19.24 -36.18 36.09
CA GLU A 699 -19.49 -36.79 34.78
C GLU A 699 -18.30 -37.58 34.17
N CYS A 700 -17.27 -37.95 34.94
CA CYS A 700 -16.02 -38.52 34.42
C CYS A 700 -16.24 -39.70 33.47
N PHE A 701 -17.17 -40.60 33.77
CA PHE A 701 -17.55 -41.74 32.92
C PHE A 701 -19.00 -41.67 32.44
N TYR A 702 -19.62 -40.50 32.49
CA TYR A 702 -21.02 -40.33 32.07
C TYR A 702 -21.26 -40.95 30.69
N GLU A 703 -22.29 -41.79 30.55
CA GLU A 703 -22.66 -42.49 29.29
C GLU A 703 -21.58 -43.45 28.74
N CYS A 704 -20.69 -43.97 29.59
CA CYS A 704 -19.85 -45.13 29.26
C CYS A 704 -20.66 -46.44 29.34
N THR A 705 -21.59 -46.61 28.39
CA THR A 705 -22.64 -47.64 28.44
C THR A 705 -22.13 -49.07 28.42
N LYS A 706 -20.97 -49.33 27.78
CA LYS A 706 -20.35 -50.67 27.70
C LYS A 706 -19.26 -50.94 28.75
N ALA A 707 -18.91 -49.95 29.57
CA ALA A 707 -17.78 -50.08 30.47
C ALA A 707 -18.12 -50.98 31.65
N LYS A 708 -17.39 -52.08 31.82
CA LYS A 708 -17.37 -52.87 33.05
C LYS A 708 -16.77 -52.04 34.18
N LEU A 709 -17.51 -51.86 35.28
CA LEU A 709 -17.02 -51.14 36.45
C LEU A 709 -16.11 -52.01 37.31
N ASN A 710 -15.14 -51.37 37.96
CA ASN A 710 -14.26 -51.98 38.93
C ASN A 710 -14.44 -51.33 40.31
N ALA A 711 -14.46 -52.13 41.38
CA ALA A 711 -14.59 -51.58 42.74
C ALA A 711 -13.37 -50.72 43.11
N ASN A 712 -12.19 -51.08 42.61
CA ASN A 712 -10.92 -50.49 43.03
C ASN A 712 -10.45 -49.33 42.13
N ILE A 713 -11.36 -48.55 41.51
CA ILE A 713 -11.00 -47.44 40.60
C ILE A 713 -10.15 -46.38 41.31
N PHE A 714 -10.55 -45.99 42.53
CA PHE A 714 -9.96 -44.87 43.27
C PHE A 714 -8.90 -45.29 44.30
N CYS A 715 -8.97 -46.52 44.81
CA CYS A 715 -8.03 -47.13 45.76
C CYS A 715 -8.32 -48.63 45.91
N ASP A 716 -7.51 -49.35 46.69
CA ASP A 716 -7.87 -50.69 47.17
C ASP A 716 -8.93 -50.57 48.28
N GLU A 717 -10.19 -50.93 47.98
CA GLU A 717 -11.30 -50.75 48.92
C GLU A 717 -11.18 -51.59 50.20
N THR A 718 -10.36 -52.64 50.19
CA THR A 718 -10.16 -53.50 51.36
C THR A 718 -9.29 -52.85 52.42
N THR A 719 -8.44 -51.90 52.03
CA THR A 719 -7.41 -51.31 52.90
C THR A 719 -7.42 -49.77 52.96
N GLU A 720 -7.90 -49.08 51.92
CA GLU A 720 -7.61 -47.64 51.72
C GLU A 720 -8.85 -46.72 51.74
N LYS A 721 -10.08 -47.25 51.70
CA LYS A 721 -11.32 -46.44 51.62
C LYS A 721 -11.58 -45.50 52.82
N ALA A 722 -10.99 -45.80 53.98
CA ALA A 722 -11.09 -44.98 55.19
C ALA A 722 -10.20 -43.73 55.13
N THR A 723 -9.21 -43.68 54.24
CA THR A 723 -8.22 -42.60 54.19
C THR A 723 -8.15 -41.90 52.84
N ARG A 724 -8.60 -42.54 51.75
CA ARG A 724 -8.42 -42.04 50.36
C ARG A 724 -8.87 -40.59 50.15
N PHE A 725 -9.96 -40.17 50.78
CA PHE A 725 -10.58 -38.84 50.60
C PHE A 725 -10.65 -38.02 51.91
N GLN A 726 -9.99 -38.46 52.99
CA GLN A 726 -10.08 -37.81 54.30
C GLN A 726 -9.38 -36.44 54.34
N GLY A 727 -8.28 -36.29 53.60
CA GLY A 727 -7.49 -35.03 53.52
C GLY A 727 -7.80 -34.16 52.31
N VAL A 728 -8.81 -34.53 51.51
CA VAL A 728 -9.16 -33.84 50.27
C VAL A 728 -10.28 -32.83 50.55
N GLY A 729 -10.29 -31.71 49.83
CA GLY A 729 -11.41 -30.75 49.85
C GLY A 729 -12.74 -31.40 49.42
N LYS A 730 -13.80 -30.60 49.31
CA LYS A 730 -15.11 -31.10 48.86
C LYS A 730 -14.99 -31.77 47.48
N ILE A 731 -15.21 -33.08 47.42
CA ILE A 731 -15.10 -33.86 46.19
C ILE A 731 -16.43 -33.86 45.43
N ASP A 732 -16.37 -33.68 44.12
CA ASP A 732 -17.52 -33.74 43.23
C ASP A 732 -17.59 -35.05 42.43
N PHE A 733 -18.63 -35.84 42.67
CA PHE A 733 -18.97 -37.06 41.94
C PHE A 733 -20.28 -36.92 41.14
N THR A 734 -20.77 -35.70 40.92
CA THR A 734 -22.03 -35.44 40.19
C THR A 734 -22.05 -36.22 38.89
N SER A 735 -23.02 -37.13 38.73
CA SER A 735 -23.19 -37.94 37.53
C SER A 735 -21.93 -38.70 37.06
N CYS A 736 -20.96 -38.98 37.94
CA CYS A 736 -19.67 -39.58 37.57
C CYS A 736 -19.81 -40.90 36.81
N PHE A 737 -20.74 -41.76 37.24
CA PHE A 737 -21.06 -43.06 36.63
C PHE A 737 -22.49 -43.13 36.09
N LYS A 738 -23.08 -41.96 35.79
CA LYS A 738 -24.44 -41.90 35.28
C LYS A 738 -24.52 -42.62 33.93
N ASP A 739 -25.53 -43.47 33.78
CA ASP A 739 -25.79 -44.28 32.58
C ASP A 739 -24.61 -45.19 32.17
N CYS A 740 -23.70 -45.53 33.09
CA CYS A 740 -22.64 -46.52 32.86
C CYS A 740 -23.16 -47.97 32.88
N ALA A 741 -22.46 -48.85 32.16
CA ALA A 741 -22.73 -50.29 32.15
C ALA A 741 -24.18 -50.67 31.76
N THR A 742 -24.89 -49.79 31.06
CA THR A 742 -26.28 -49.96 30.62
C THR A 742 -26.46 -50.87 29.41
N TYR A 743 -25.36 -51.38 28.84
CA TYR A 743 -25.39 -52.23 27.65
C TYR A 743 -26.20 -53.52 27.88
N SER A 744 -27.38 -53.60 27.24
CA SER A 744 -28.39 -54.62 27.50
C SER A 744 -28.24 -55.84 26.59
N VAL A 745 -27.11 -56.56 26.71
CA VAL A 745 -26.91 -57.86 26.05
C VAL A 745 -26.83 -59.00 27.07
N THR A 746 -27.39 -60.16 26.72
CA THR A 746 -27.38 -61.35 27.58
C THR A 746 -25.95 -61.77 27.91
N GLY A 747 -25.63 -61.91 29.20
CA GLY A 747 -24.29 -62.29 29.66
C GLY A 747 -23.27 -61.15 29.75
N PHE A 748 -23.69 -59.88 29.59
CA PHE A 748 -22.84 -58.73 29.86
C PHE A 748 -22.43 -58.67 31.34
N ASP A 749 -21.13 -58.67 31.61
CA ASP A 749 -20.57 -58.45 32.94
C ASP A 749 -20.38 -56.95 33.19
N ALA A 750 -21.34 -56.35 33.88
CA ALA A 750 -21.30 -54.94 34.28
C ALA A 750 -20.24 -54.65 35.37
N GLY A 751 -19.67 -55.68 35.99
CA GLY A 751 -18.67 -55.55 37.05
C GLY A 751 -19.26 -55.08 38.38
N THR A 752 -18.44 -54.41 39.19
CA THR A 752 -18.81 -53.93 40.54
C THR A 752 -18.54 -52.44 40.63
N ALA A 753 -19.53 -51.65 41.04
CA ALA A 753 -19.34 -50.22 41.24
C ALA A 753 -18.46 -49.94 42.46
N PRO A 754 -17.61 -48.87 42.45
CA PRO A 754 -16.88 -48.46 43.64
C PRO A 754 -17.86 -48.09 44.76
N ALA A 755 -17.64 -48.61 45.96
CA ALA A 755 -18.54 -48.48 47.09
C ALA A 755 -18.39 -47.11 47.79
N LEU A 756 -18.51 -46.03 47.01
CA LEU A 756 -18.20 -44.64 47.41
C LEU A 756 -19.00 -44.18 48.64
N TRP A 757 -20.18 -44.72 48.89
CA TRP A 757 -20.99 -44.43 50.09
C TRP A 757 -20.39 -45.01 51.39
N THR A 758 -19.37 -45.88 51.30
CA THR A 758 -18.65 -46.46 52.45
C THR A 758 -17.30 -45.81 52.73
N TYR A 759 -16.92 -44.80 51.96
CA TYR A 759 -15.65 -44.09 52.12
C TYR A 759 -15.76 -43.05 53.24
N THR A 760 -14.62 -42.70 53.84
CA THR A 760 -14.52 -41.57 54.76
C THR A 760 -14.04 -40.34 54.00
N TYR A 761 -14.81 -39.25 54.09
CA TYR A 761 -14.52 -37.98 53.41
C TYR A 761 -14.13 -36.90 54.42
N GLY A 762 -13.20 -36.02 54.05
CA GLY A 762 -12.87 -34.83 54.85
C GLY A 762 -13.97 -33.77 54.86
N SER A 763 -14.78 -33.72 53.81
CA SER A 763 -15.95 -32.85 53.67
C SER A 763 -17.03 -33.60 52.90
N GLU A 764 -18.30 -33.28 53.16
CA GLU A 764 -19.43 -33.97 52.53
C GLU A 764 -19.35 -33.87 50.99
N PRO A 765 -19.25 -35.00 50.26
CA PRO A 765 -19.07 -34.99 48.82
C PRO A 765 -20.35 -34.56 48.10
N ASN A 766 -20.21 -34.06 46.87
CA ASN A 766 -21.34 -33.90 45.97
C ASN A 766 -21.61 -35.23 45.25
N THR A 767 -22.77 -35.85 45.52
CA THR A 767 -23.11 -37.21 45.06
C THR A 767 -24.23 -37.23 44.03
N SER A 768 -24.71 -36.06 43.60
CA SER A 768 -25.92 -35.91 42.80
C SER A 768 -25.91 -36.80 41.55
N SER A 769 -26.85 -37.75 41.52
CA SER A 769 -27.06 -38.67 40.39
C SER A 769 -25.82 -39.46 39.95
N CYS A 770 -24.84 -39.66 40.85
CA CYS A 770 -23.57 -40.31 40.53
C CYS A 770 -23.76 -41.67 39.85
N PHE A 771 -24.71 -42.48 40.34
CA PHE A 771 -25.06 -43.80 39.78
C PHE A 771 -26.45 -43.84 39.14
N TYR A 772 -26.99 -42.68 38.73
CA TYR A 772 -28.30 -42.65 38.08
C TYR A 772 -28.27 -43.44 36.77
N GLY A 773 -29.29 -44.26 36.54
CA GLY A 773 -29.39 -45.09 35.34
C GLY A 773 -28.34 -46.20 35.22
N ILE A 774 -27.52 -46.47 36.25
CA ILE A 774 -26.46 -47.49 36.17
C ILE A 774 -27.00 -48.89 35.82
N GLY A 775 -26.21 -49.63 35.06
CA GLY A 775 -26.45 -51.02 34.68
C GLY A 775 -26.60 -52.02 35.82
N ALA A 776 -26.71 -53.31 35.49
CA ALA A 776 -26.86 -54.40 36.46
C ALA A 776 -25.52 -54.80 37.13
N VAL A 777 -24.82 -53.83 37.73
CA VAL A 777 -23.58 -54.07 38.49
C VAL A 777 -23.82 -54.97 39.70
N GLY A 778 -22.82 -55.76 40.10
CA GLY A 778 -22.96 -56.81 41.11
C GLY A 778 -23.42 -56.34 42.49
N ASN A 779 -23.08 -55.10 42.87
CA ASN A 779 -23.47 -54.46 44.13
C ASN A 779 -24.56 -53.39 43.95
N LYS A 780 -25.36 -53.44 42.87
CA LYS A 780 -26.40 -52.43 42.58
C LYS A 780 -27.39 -52.23 43.75
N GLY A 781 -27.72 -53.33 44.44
CA GLY A 781 -28.61 -53.30 45.60
C GLY A 781 -28.03 -52.56 46.82
N ASP A 782 -26.71 -52.48 46.92
CA ASP A 782 -26.00 -51.88 48.06
C ASP A 782 -25.77 -50.37 47.89
N ILE A 783 -25.98 -49.84 46.68
CA ILE A 783 -25.83 -48.40 46.40
C ILE A 783 -26.85 -47.62 47.24
N ALA A 784 -26.37 -46.64 48.02
CA ALA A 784 -27.24 -45.78 48.83
C ALA A 784 -28.14 -44.87 47.97
N ASP A 785 -29.37 -44.62 48.41
CA ASP A 785 -30.36 -43.87 47.60
C ASP A 785 -29.94 -42.43 47.29
N SER A 786 -29.18 -41.79 48.18
CA SER A 786 -28.60 -40.45 47.95
C SER A 786 -27.60 -40.39 46.79
N TRP A 787 -27.15 -41.53 46.28
CA TRP A 787 -26.23 -41.64 45.14
C TRP A 787 -26.91 -42.07 43.84
N LYS A 788 -28.12 -42.63 43.91
CA LYS A 788 -28.88 -43.09 42.72
C LYS A 788 -29.53 -41.94 41.96
N GLY A 789 -29.78 -40.81 42.61
CA GLY A 789 -30.53 -39.68 42.04
C GLY A 789 -32.04 -39.99 41.89
N SER A 790 -32.84 -38.94 41.69
CA SER A 790 -34.28 -39.05 41.38
C SER A 790 -34.50 -38.86 39.87
N PRO A 791 -35.43 -39.58 39.23
CA PRO A 791 -35.87 -39.21 37.89
C PRO A 791 -36.51 -37.82 37.97
N ASN A 792 -35.87 -36.83 37.35
CA ASN A 792 -36.47 -35.51 37.15
C ASN A 792 -37.43 -35.52 35.97
#